data_AF-G2XTQ1-F1
#
_entry.id   AF-G2XTQ1-F1
#
_cell.length_a   1.000
_cell.length_b   1.000
_cell.length_c   1.000
_cell.angle_alpha   90.00
_cell.angle_beta   90.00
_cell.angle_gamma   90.00
#
_symmetry.space_group_name_H-M   'P 1'
#
loop_
_entity.id
_entity.type
_entity.pdbx_description
1 polymer ?
#
loop_
_entity_poly.entity_id
_entity_poly.type
_entity_poly.pdbx_seq_one_letter_code
_entity_poly.pdbx_strand_id
1 'polypeptide(L)'
;MAFCLGSSACYNRTDALADITNEHDSASQALELHSPKPLKTRICRYFSKSGNCRAGDSCSFIHDPTKLPSRATANKTVPEVSQASISEATQGQNVIQNHSSQAITNPVPASRVVSKPVPQAQTENPREFQLGQIRRRFSPKEIRPSGNAEGTTILKFNLTPSDPDFPFEMTALECSLTVPPRYPIASPSLRVENKDIPRGFAINVENGFDQLVNEKENATLLDLMKSLDKHLEEFLSAQKAETVKIVMNKDTRHLSIPSREVQPVVPPPQPESAIKESEQPKVTPVKPTVSFTESEKAEASKKREVETRQFEARMGRLPLYKKSSDGIAYTIPIEPRKRGDLPLSIKAVKSIQLFVPTIYPLEPCRIKLEGVDAPEAKSVEKGFGQKAEEAKALNLMGHINYLAQNMHVLAKTALNTEPKPTSVVRTPSPVVEEQKDVKGKSVSTDETEEKSHIQYIARPPEWTIVNAEDAEYSDSESMYSYDSGDESETDEGGVGVEHEPENPTPNPERGTAISFPFIELYGIELLEVTTLNITVKCSRCREITEIKGLKTGVQKTETCRKCATALVICYRRDFVHASNVRAGFLDLEGCVVSDMLPSTFTPTCSTCSTIYPSPGIISIRGETTTNVCRECHSKFTFSIPTIKFLQISSSATPHNILPRKKKETLGIVPGTSLPKNGLCRHYGKSYRWFRFSCCEKVYACDKCHDETEEHVNEWAKRMICGWCSREGNYRPEDCAGCGERVISRRRGGASFWEGGKGTRDKTKMSRKDKRKYRRVGGGTVKKT
;
A
#
# COMPACT_ATOMS: atom_id res chain seq x y z
N MET A 1 66.00 -52.00 -28.47
CA MET A 1 65.59 -53.42 -28.58
C MET A 1 64.19 -53.46 -29.21
N ALA A 2 63.85 -54.52 -29.94
CA ALA A 2 62.52 -54.97 -30.45
C ALA A 2 61.39 -53.91 -30.63
N PHE A 3 60.90 -53.64 -31.86
CA PHE A 3 59.82 -54.39 -32.58
C PHE A 3 58.44 -54.33 -31.88
N CYS A 4 57.28 -54.04 -32.53
CA CYS A 4 56.97 -53.90 -33.96
C CYS A 4 55.75 -52.98 -34.27
N LEU A 5 55.79 -52.41 -35.48
CA LEU A 5 54.74 -52.15 -36.51
C LEU A 5 53.29 -52.67 -36.26
N GLY A 6 52.20 -52.09 -36.81
CA GLY A 6 52.03 -50.88 -37.66
C GLY A 6 50.88 -50.98 -38.70
N SER A 7 50.36 -49.84 -39.18
CA SER A 7 49.51 -49.66 -40.41
C SER A 7 48.07 -50.24 -40.47
N SER A 8 47.21 -49.98 -41.47
CA SER A 8 46.76 -48.72 -42.18
C SER A 8 45.75 -49.05 -43.31
N ALA A 9 45.04 -48.04 -43.85
CA ALA A 9 44.08 -48.06 -44.99
C ALA A 9 42.72 -48.77 -44.74
N CYS A 10 41.53 -48.33 -45.19
CA CYS A 10 41.03 -47.47 -46.30
C CYS A 10 40.70 -48.21 -47.62
N TYR A 11 39.42 -48.18 -48.03
CA TYR A 11 39.00 -48.29 -49.44
C TYR A 11 37.64 -47.59 -49.68
N ASN A 12 37.40 -47.10 -50.90
CA ASN A 12 36.19 -46.39 -51.33
C ASN A 12 35.31 -47.26 -52.24
N ARG A 13 33.99 -46.96 -52.40
CA ARG A 13 33.42 -46.33 -53.64
C ARG A 13 31.87 -46.37 -53.74
N THR A 14 31.35 -45.41 -54.53
CA THR A 14 30.10 -45.39 -55.35
C THR A 14 28.76 -45.66 -54.66
N ASP A 15 27.77 -44.76 -54.67
CA ASP A 15 27.08 -44.04 -55.78
C ASP A 15 25.96 -44.85 -56.46
N ALA A 16 24.69 -44.46 -56.22
CA ALA A 16 23.57 -44.58 -57.15
C ALA A 16 22.39 -43.70 -56.68
N LEU A 17 21.87 -42.84 -57.58
CA LEU A 17 20.64 -42.06 -57.40
C LEU A 17 19.51 -42.68 -58.23
N ALA A 18 18.27 -42.61 -57.73
CA ALA A 18 17.05 -42.64 -58.55
C ALA A 18 15.85 -42.09 -57.76
N ASP A 19 15.25 -41.00 -58.25
CA ASP A 19 13.91 -40.54 -57.85
C ASP A 19 12.80 -41.42 -58.50
N ILE A 20 11.53 -41.25 -58.07
CA ILE A 20 10.38 -40.86 -58.93
C ILE A 20 9.02 -40.95 -58.20
N THR A 21 8.44 -39.78 -57.93
CA THR A 21 7.00 -39.36 -57.94
C THR A 21 5.87 -40.10 -57.19
N ASN A 22 5.02 -39.30 -56.51
CA ASN A 22 3.53 -39.14 -56.63
C ASN A 22 2.58 -40.37 -56.72
N GLU A 23 1.31 -40.36 -56.26
CA GLU A 23 0.48 -39.42 -55.46
C GLU A 23 -0.82 -40.12 -54.97
N HIS A 24 -1.62 -39.41 -54.15
CA HIS A 24 -3.08 -39.54 -53.99
C HIS A 24 -3.78 -40.82 -53.44
N ASP A 25 -4.30 -40.65 -52.22
CA ASP A 25 -5.72 -40.81 -51.81
C ASP A 25 -6.36 -42.10 -51.23
N SER A 26 -7.10 -41.84 -50.13
CA SER A 26 -8.36 -42.44 -49.64
C SER A 26 -8.56 -43.96 -49.43
N ALA A 27 -8.43 -44.35 -48.15
CA ALA A 27 -9.39 -45.10 -47.31
C ALA A 27 -9.96 -46.48 -47.74
N SER A 28 -9.71 -47.52 -46.91
CA SER A 28 -10.76 -48.09 -46.01
C SER A 28 -10.29 -49.23 -45.07
N GLN A 29 -10.84 -49.21 -43.86
CA GLN A 29 -11.10 -50.30 -42.88
C GLN A 29 -10.15 -51.52 -42.69
N ALA A 30 -9.62 -51.57 -41.46
CA ALA A 30 -9.68 -52.69 -40.50
C ALA A 30 -8.96 -54.04 -40.77
N LEU A 31 -7.97 -54.32 -39.92
CA LEU A 31 -7.82 -55.58 -39.16
C LEU A 31 -6.99 -55.30 -37.90
N GLU A 32 -7.41 -55.79 -36.72
CA GLU A 32 -6.72 -55.54 -35.45
C GLU A 32 -5.64 -56.59 -35.14
N LEU A 33 -4.48 -56.15 -34.64
CA LEU A 33 -3.48 -57.01 -34.02
C LEU A 33 -3.04 -56.45 -32.66
N HIS A 34 -2.93 -57.35 -31.67
CA HIS A 34 -2.76 -56.99 -30.26
C HIS A 34 -1.34 -56.53 -29.93
N SER A 35 -1.22 -55.37 -29.27
CA SER A 35 0.04 -54.92 -28.64
C SER A 35 0.09 -55.33 -27.16
N PRO A 36 1.24 -55.79 -26.63
CA PRO A 36 1.35 -56.28 -25.25
C PRO A 36 1.29 -55.14 -24.21
N LYS A 37 0.66 -55.42 -23.06
CA LYS A 37 0.52 -54.46 -21.96
C LYS A 37 1.83 -54.38 -21.14
N PRO A 38 2.29 -53.18 -20.74
CA PRO A 38 3.50 -53.03 -19.93
C PRO A 38 3.29 -53.59 -18.52
N LEU A 39 4.31 -54.29 -17.99
CA LEU A 39 4.30 -54.85 -16.64
C LEU A 39 4.32 -53.74 -15.58
N LYS A 40 3.44 -53.82 -14.57
CA LYS A 40 3.38 -52.88 -13.45
C LYS A 40 4.56 -53.15 -12.50
N THR A 41 5.52 -52.23 -12.37
CA THR A 41 6.79 -52.43 -11.63
C THR A 41 6.94 -51.61 -10.33
N ARG A 42 5.97 -50.76 -9.98
CA ARG A 42 6.05 -49.85 -8.81
C ARG A 42 4.76 -49.89 -7.98
N ILE A 43 4.87 -49.82 -6.66
CA ILE A 43 3.73 -49.88 -5.72
C ILE A 43 2.97 -48.54 -5.67
N CYS A 44 1.64 -48.61 -5.60
CA CYS A 44 0.76 -47.44 -5.51
C CYS A 44 0.85 -46.77 -4.12
N ARG A 45 1.41 -45.56 -4.07
CA ARG A 45 1.53 -44.76 -2.83
C ARG A 45 0.17 -44.44 -2.17
N TYR A 46 -0.89 -44.29 -2.95
CA TYR A 46 -2.23 -44.02 -2.42
C TYR A 46 -2.83 -45.28 -1.78
N PHE A 47 -2.78 -46.42 -2.47
CA PHE A 47 -3.28 -47.70 -1.93
C PHE A 47 -2.56 -48.08 -0.63
N SER A 48 -1.22 -48.05 -0.62
CA SER A 48 -0.42 -48.39 0.58
C SER A 48 -0.66 -47.46 1.78
N LYS A 49 -1.04 -46.19 1.55
CA LYS A 49 -1.28 -45.23 2.65
C LYS A 49 -2.73 -45.21 3.16
N SER A 50 -3.73 -45.50 2.32
CA SER A 50 -5.15 -45.32 2.67
C SER A 50 -6.08 -46.48 2.31
N GLY A 51 -5.58 -47.62 1.85
CA GLY A 51 -6.39 -48.79 1.45
C GLY A 51 -7.12 -48.62 0.12
N ASN A 52 -7.62 -47.42 -0.18
CA ASN A 52 -8.27 -47.10 -1.44
C ASN A 52 -7.36 -46.32 -2.39
N CYS A 53 -7.51 -46.59 -3.69
CA CYS A 53 -6.95 -45.81 -4.78
C CYS A 53 -8.08 -45.41 -5.75
N ARG A 54 -8.17 -44.14 -6.14
CA ARG A 54 -9.21 -43.63 -7.06
C ARG A 54 -9.24 -44.27 -8.45
N ALA A 55 -8.16 -44.94 -8.87
CA ALA A 55 -8.08 -45.62 -10.16
C ALA A 55 -8.52 -47.10 -10.13
N GLY A 56 -8.78 -47.68 -8.94
CA GLY A 56 -9.10 -49.11 -8.82
C GLY A 56 -8.07 -50.00 -9.53
N ASP A 57 -8.52 -51.06 -10.19
CA ASP A 57 -7.64 -52.02 -10.88
C ASP A 57 -6.99 -51.47 -12.16
N SER A 58 -7.54 -50.38 -12.71
CA SER A 58 -6.95 -49.64 -13.83
C SER A 58 -5.68 -48.85 -13.45
N CYS A 59 -5.37 -48.76 -12.15
CA CYS A 59 -4.16 -48.12 -11.64
C CYS A 59 -2.90 -48.70 -12.29
N SER A 60 -2.02 -47.83 -12.81
CA SER A 60 -0.74 -48.21 -13.44
C SER A 60 0.29 -48.78 -12.44
N PHE A 61 -0.03 -48.79 -11.15
CA PHE A 61 0.85 -49.18 -10.05
C PHE A 61 0.28 -50.39 -9.30
N ILE A 62 1.15 -51.17 -8.65
CA ILE A 62 0.77 -52.40 -7.92
C ILE A 62 -0.02 -52.03 -6.66
N HIS A 63 -1.13 -52.73 -6.42
CA HIS A 63 -1.90 -52.71 -5.18
C HIS A 63 -1.53 -53.95 -4.36
N ASP A 64 -0.68 -53.77 -3.35
CA ASP A 64 -0.18 -54.82 -2.46
C ASP A 64 -0.92 -54.72 -1.10
N PRO A 65 -1.83 -55.65 -0.78
CA PRO A 65 -2.60 -55.61 0.46
C PRO A 65 -1.76 -55.94 1.71
N THR A 66 -0.57 -56.53 1.55
CA THR A 66 0.30 -56.89 2.68
C THR A 66 0.97 -55.68 3.34
N LYS A 67 0.93 -54.51 2.69
CA LYS A 67 1.58 -53.26 3.12
C LYS A 67 0.60 -52.17 3.55
N LEU A 68 -0.57 -52.59 4.04
CA LEU A 68 -1.52 -51.72 4.71
C LEU A 68 -1.17 -51.61 6.20
N PRO A 69 -1.31 -50.43 6.85
CA PRO A 69 -1.01 -50.28 8.26
C PRO A 69 -2.00 -51.07 9.12
N SER A 70 -1.48 -51.98 9.94
CA SER A 70 -2.26 -52.85 10.82
C SER A 70 -2.97 -52.06 11.93
N ARG A 71 -4.25 -51.75 11.69
CA ARG A 71 -5.10 -51.08 12.68
C ARG A 71 -5.53 -52.08 13.76
N ALA A 72 -5.02 -51.91 14.97
CA ALA A 72 -5.38 -52.74 16.12
C ALA A 72 -6.91 -52.78 16.35
N THR A 73 -7.43 -53.98 16.59
CA THR A 73 -8.84 -54.24 16.81
C THR A 73 -9.25 -53.96 18.26
N ALA A 74 -10.35 -53.22 18.44
CA ALA A 74 -11.06 -53.12 19.70
C ALA A 74 -12.53 -53.44 19.42
N ASN A 75 -12.99 -54.60 19.88
CA ASN A 75 -14.34 -55.09 19.60
C ASN A 75 -15.38 -54.29 20.40
N LYS A 76 -16.49 -53.92 19.76
CA LYS A 76 -17.79 -53.90 20.42
C LYS A 76 -18.93 -54.21 19.45
N THR A 77 -19.90 -54.94 19.98
CA THR A 77 -20.98 -55.62 19.27
C THR A 77 -22.03 -54.69 18.67
N VAL A 78 -22.62 -55.14 17.57
CA VAL A 78 -23.86 -54.62 16.97
C VAL A 78 -24.98 -55.61 17.28
N PRO A 79 -26.22 -55.15 17.55
CA PRO A 79 -27.42 -55.90 17.25
C PRO A 79 -28.15 -55.36 15.99
N GLU A 80 -28.75 -56.29 15.26
CA GLU A 80 -29.28 -56.17 13.90
C GLU A 80 -30.80 -56.00 13.88
N VAL A 81 -31.36 -55.11 13.04
CA VAL A 81 -32.74 -55.24 12.49
C VAL A 81 -32.84 -54.68 11.05
N SER A 82 -32.88 -55.60 10.09
CA SER A 82 -33.78 -55.72 8.93
C SER A 82 -34.37 -54.50 8.15
N GLN A 83 -33.99 -54.46 6.86
CA GLN A 83 -34.86 -54.55 5.65
C GLN A 83 -35.76 -53.39 5.14
N ALA A 84 -35.33 -52.86 3.97
CA ALA A 84 -36.04 -52.81 2.67
C ALA A 84 -37.33 -51.97 2.43
N SER A 85 -37.31 -51.11 1.38
CA SER A 85 -37.94 -51.43 0.05
C SER A 85 -37.97 -50.26 -0.96
N ILE A 86 -37.47 -50.54 -2.18
CA ILE A 86 -38.05 -50.25 -3.53
C ILE A 86 -38.82 -48.93 -3.78
N SER A 87 -38.35 -48.08 -4.71
CA SER A 87 -39.09 -47.70 -5.95
C SER A 87 -38.32 -46.74 -6.88
N GLU A 88 -38.83 -46.63 -8.11
CA GLU A 88 -38.14 -46.42 -9.39
C GLU A 88 -37.75 -44.98 -9.81
N ALA A 89 -36.92 -44.96 -10.85
CA ALA A 89 -36.28 -43.84 -11.52
C ALA A 89 -37.19 -42.85 -12.29
N THR A 90 -36.69 -41.63 -12.49
CA THR A 90 -36.98 -40.79 -13.68
C THR A 90 -35.70 -40.08 -14.15
N GLN A 91 -35.59 -39.79 -15.45
CA GLN A 91 -34.45 -39.12 -16.09
C GLN A 91 -34.66 -37.59 -16.19
N GLY A 92 -33.60 -36.76 -16.35
CA GLY A 92 -33.78 -35.41 -16.94
C GLY A 92 -32.96 -34.22 -16.40
N GLN A 93 -31.63 -34.22 -16.59
CA GLN A 93 -30.76 -33.05 -16.91
C GLN A 93 -30.88 -31.68 -16.16
N ASN A 94 -29.77 -31.29 -15.53
CA ASN A 94 -29.13 -29.95 -15.54
C ASN A 94 -29.90 -28.68 -15.09
N VAL A 95 -29.56 -28.19 -13.88
CA VAL A 95 -28.88 -26.87 -13.70
C VAL A 95 -27.82 -27.00 -12.59
N ILE A 96 -26.62 -26.48 -12.79
CA ILE A 96 -25.58 -26.38 -11.75
C ILE A 96 -25.61 -24.98 -11.14
N GLN A 97 -25.86 -24.88 -9.83
CA GLN A 97 -25.62 -23.66 -9.03
C GLN A 97 -24.57 -23.95 -7.95
N ASN A 98 -23.37 -23.39 -8.13
CA ASN A 98 -22.27 -23.53 -7.17
C ASN A 98 -22.49 -22.62 -5.95
N HIS A 99 -23.16 -23.14 -4.92
CA HIS A 99 -23.16 -22.50 -3.61
C HIS A 99 -21.76 -22.60 -2.97
N SER A 100 -21.07 -21.45 -2.89
CA SER A 100 -19.79 -21.32 -2.19
C SER A 100 -20.01 -21.28 -0.68
N SER A 101 -20.24 -22.46 -0.09
CA SER A 101 -20.33 -22.63 1.37
C SER A 101 -18.97 -22.40 2.02
N GLN A 102 -18.71 -21.15 2.41
CA GLN A 102 -17.53 -20.80 3.20
C GLN A 102 -17.57 -21.55 4.54
N ALA A 103 -16.48 -22.23 4.88
CA ALA A 103 -16.38 -23.00 6.12
C ALA A 103 -16.31 -22.05 7.33
N ILE A 104 -17.42 -21.90 8.05
CA ILE A 104 -17.46 -21.21 9.34
C ILE A 104 -16.64 -22.05 10.33
N THR A 105 -15.45 -21.56 10.68
CA THR A 105 -14.61 -22.20 11.68
C THR A 105 -15.16 -21.92 13.08
N ASN A 106 -15.84 -22.92 13.67
CA ASN A 106 -16.15 -22.90 15.08
C ASN A 106 -14.85 -22.73 15.91
N PRO A 107 -14.86 -21.92 16.98
CA PRO A 107 -13.67 -21.72 17.81
C PRO A 107 -13.23 -23.04 18.45
N VAL A 108 -11.93 -23.33 18.39
CA VAL A 108 -11.35 -24.54 19.00
C VAL A 108 -11.37 -24.39 20.53
N PRO A 109 -11.84 -25.39 21.30
CA PRO A 109 -11.84 -25.32 22.77
C PRO A 109 -10.44 -25.08 23.36
N ALA A 110 -10.36 -24.21 24.36
CA ALA A 110 -9.10 -23.82 25.00
C ALA A 110 -8.31 -25.00 25.59
N SER A 111 -8.98 -26.09 25.98
CA SER A 111 -8.38 -27.34 26.46
C SER A 111 -7.49 -28.07 25.44
N ARG A 112 -7.45 -27.62 24.18
CA ARG A 112 -6.56 -28.15 23.14
C ARG A 112 -5.35 -27.25 22.82
N VAL A 113 -5.18 -26.14 23.54
CA VAL A 113 -4.02 -25.26 23.43
C VAL A 113 -2.91 -25.78 24.35
N VAL A 114 -1.98 -26.54 23.77
CA VAL A 114 -0.74 -26.92 24.47
C VAL A 114 0.10 -25.65 24.68
N SER A 115 0.52 -25.39 25.92
CA SER A 115 1.41 -24.29 26.26
C SER A 115 2.76 -24.44 25.53
N LYS A 116 3.36 -23.32 25.13
CA LYS A 116 4.67 -23.34 24.46
C LYS A 116 5.74 -23.88 25.42
N PRO A 117 6.69 -24.72 24.94
CA PRO A 117 7.88 -25.05 25.71
C PRO A 117 8.64 -23.79 26.12
N VAL A 118 8.96 -23.68 27.41
CA VAL A 118 9.82 -22.62 27.97
C VAL A 118 11.29 -23.01 27.71
N PRO A 119 12.16 -22.10 27.25
CA PRO A 119 13.59 -22.38 27.09
C PRO A 119 14.26 -22.81 28.40
N GLN A 120 15.23 -23.72 28.32
CA GLN A 120 15.95 -24.23 29.50
C GLN A 120 16.63 -23.10 30.29
N ALA A 121 17.32 -22.18 29.61
CA ALA A 121 17.94 -21.01 30.24
C ALA A 121 16.93 -20.08 30.98
N GLN A 122 15.67 -20.00 30.53
CA GLN A 122 14.62 -19.27 31.22
C GLN A 122 14.10 -20.02 32.46
N THR A 123 14.22 -21.35 32.47
CA THR A 123 13.87 -22.21 33.61
C THR A 123 14.96 -22.18 34.68
N GLU A 124 16.23 -22.16 34.27
CA GLU A 124 17.40 -22.15 35.14
C GLU A 124 17.63 -20.79 35.81
N ASN A 125 17.65 -19.70 35.03
CA ASN A 125 17.91 -18.35 35.52
C ASN A 125 16.96 -17.30 34.90
N PRO A 126 15.67 -17.27 35.28
CA PRO A 126 14.67 -16.38 34.70
C PRO A 126 15.02 -14.89 34.83
N ARG A 127 15.73 -14.49 35.91
CA ARG A 127 16.19 -13.12 36.13
C ARG A 127 17.23 -12.71 35.09
N GLU A 128 18.27 -13.51 34.90
CA GLU A 128 19.35 -13.18 33.96
C GLU A 128 18.92 -13.27 32.50
N PHE A 129 18.06 -14.25 32.17
CA PHE A 129 17.47 -14.37 30.84
C PHE A 129 16.72 -13.08 30.43
N GLN A 130 15.86 -12.57 31.31
CA GLN A 130 15.06 -11.37 31.04
C GLN A 130 15.90 -10.08 31.07
N LEU A 131 16.89 -9.97 31.96
CA LEU A 131 17.88 -8.89 31.90
C LEU A 131 18.65 -8.93 30.57
N GLY A 132 19.00 -10.12 30.07
CA GLY A 132 19.61 -10.32 28.74
C GLY A 132 18.73 -9.84 27.59
N GLN A 133 17.42 -10.06 27.66
CA GLN A 133 16.46 -9.55 26.66
C GLN A 133 16.41 -8.01 26.64
N ILE A 134 16.36 -7.36 27.82
CA ILE A 134 16.39 -5.89 27.92
C ILE A 134 17.74 -5.33 27.45
N ARG A 135 18.86 -5.97 27.85
CA ARG A 135 20.22 -5.58 27.42
C ARG A 135 20.35 -5.55 25.89
N ARG A 136 19.84 -6.56 25.19
CA ARG A 136 19.86 -6.64 23.71
C ARG A 136 18.95 -5.62 23.03
N ARG A 137 17.75 -5.36 23.58
CA ARG A 137 16.74 -4.51 22.91
C ARG A 137 16.95 -3.01 23.11
N PHE A 138 17.51 -2.59 24.27
CA PHE A 138 17.54 -1.18 24.67
C PHE A 138 18.95 -0.64 24.97
N SER A 139 20.00 -1.47 24.85
CA SER A 139 21.41 -1.10 25.13
C SER A 139 21.61 -0.24 26.41
N PRO A 140 21.03 -0.63 27.56
CA PRO A 140 20.98 0.19 28.76
C PRO A 140 22.36 0.38 29.41
N LYS A 141 22.56 1.55 30.01
CA LYS A 141 23.65 1.78 30.97
C LYS A 141 23.28 1.10 32.29
N GLU A 142 23.96 0.00 32.61
CA GLU A 142 23.75 -0.77 33.83
C GLU A 142 24.52 -0.19 35.01
N ILE A 143 23.82 0.12 36.10
CA ILE A 143 24.39 0.59 37.36
C ILE A 143 24.11 -0.46 38.43
N ARG A 144 25.17 -0.90 39.12
CA ARG A 144 25.11 -1.80 40.28
C ARG A 144 25.52 -1.01 41.53
N PRO A 145 24.58 -0.61 42.40
CA PRO A 145 24.92 0.14 43.61
C PRO A 145 25.63 -0.76 44.64
N SER A 146 26.80 -0.33 45.12
CA SER A 146 27.52 -0.96 46.24
C SER A 146 26.98 -0.48 47.59
N GLY A 147 26.84 -1.38 48.56
CA GLY A 147 26.26 -1.11 49.88
C GLY A 147 24.93 -1.86 50.09
N ASN A 148 24.03 -1.32 50.93
CA ASN A 148 22.78 -1.98 51.36
C ASN A 148 21.74 -2.31 50.25
N ALA A 149 22.08 -2.12 48.97
CA ALA A 149 21.28 -2.48 47.80
C ALA A 149 21.93 -3.62 46.95
N GLU A 150 22.88 -4.35 47.53
CA GLU A 150 23.66 -5.41 46.88
C GLU A 150 22.78 -6.40 46.08
N GLY A 151 23.17 -6.68 44.84
CA GLY A 151 22.41 -7.50 43.89
C GLY A 151 21.26 -6.80 43.17
N THR A 152 20.92 -5.54 43.51
CA THR A 152 19.98 -4.73 42.72
C THR A 152 20.63 -4.31 41.39
N THR A 153 19.85 -4.32 40.30
CA THR A 153 20.33 -3.92 38.97
C THR A 153 19.48 -2.76 38.46
N ILE A 154 20.09 -1.59 38.25
CA ILE A 154 19.43 -0.41 37.68
C ILE A 154 19.84 -0.30 36.21
N LEU A 155 18.87 -0.26 35.31
CA LEU A 155 19.08 -0.15 33.87
C LEU A 155 18.56 1.22 33.39
N LYS A 156 19.45 2.10 32.93
CA LYS A 156 19.09 3.39 32.34
C LYS A 156 19.09 3.32 30.81
N PHE A 157 17.97 3.66 30.18
CA PHE A 157 17.83 3.66 28.71
C PHE A 157 16.80 4.69 28.25
N ASN A 158 16.82 4.94 26.94
CA ASN A 158 15.95 5.91 26.29
C ASN A 158 14.90 5.12 25.48
N LEU A 159 13.65 5.15 25.93
CA LEU A 159 12.52 4.50 25.27
C LEU A 159 11.92 5.47 24.23
N THR A 160 12.25 5.27 22.96
CA THR A 160 11.56 5.93 21.84
C THR A 160 10.13 5.38 21.72
N PRO A 161 9.08 6.21 21.72
CA PRO A 161 7.71 5.76 21.50
C PRO A 161 7.56 5.00 20.17
N SER A 162 6.84 3.88 20.17
CA SER A 162 6.61 3.09 18.95
C SER A 162 5.53 3.65 18.00
N ASP A 163 4.80 4.69 18.38
CA ASP A 163 3.71 5.26 17.58
C ASP A 163 4.18 6.42 16.66
N PRO A 164 3.93 6.38 15.35
CA PRO A 164 4.32 7.46 14.42
C PRO A 164 3.44 8.72 14.49
N ASP A 165 2.22 8.64 15.05
CA ASP A 165 1.30 9.77 15.25
C ASP A 165 1.33 10.27 16.73
N PHE A 166 2.39 9.93 17.52
CA PHE A 166 2.51 10.24 18.96
C PHE A 166 2.35 11.74 19.28
N PRO A 167 1.41 12.14 20.17
CA PRO A 167 0.96 13.54 20.25
C PRO A 167 1.80 14.47 21.16
N PHE A 168 2.88 13.99 21.78
CA PHE A 168 3.73 14.79 22.66
C PHE A 168 5.11 15.03 22.05
N GLU A 169 5.64 16.25 22.16
CA GLU A 169 6.96 16.66 21.64
C GLU A 169 8.11 16.06 22.47
N MET A 170 8.32 14.75 22.37
CA MET A 170 9.38 14.01 23.06
C MET A 170 10.01 12.98 22.13
N THR A 171 11.33 13.08 21.93
CA THR A 171 12.09 12.13 21.08
C THR A 171 12.31 10.77 21.75
N ALA A 172 12.51 10.74 23.07
CA ALA A 172 12.55 9.52 23.88
C ALA A 172 12.24 9.79 25.36
N LEU A 173 11.60 8.82 26.01
CA LEU A 173 11.45 8.78 27.46
C LEU A 173 12.77 8.25 28.07
N GLU A 174 13.51 9.10 28.76
CA GLU A 174 14.67 8.72 29.58
C GLU A 174 14.17 8.09 30.88
N CYS A 175 14.44 6.80 31.07
CA CYS A 175 13.93 6.08 32.24
C CYS A 175 14.97 5.15 32.87
N SER A 176 14.84 4.95 34.18
CA SER A 176 15.65 4.02 34.97
C SER A 176 14.77 2.90 35.51
N LEU A 177 14.98 1.69 35.02
CA LEU A 177 14.28 0.48 35.45
C LEU A 177 15.09 -0.22 36.55
N THR A 178 14.52 -0.33 37.75
CA THR A 178 15.15 -0.94 38.92
C THR A 178 14.64 -2.38 39.08
N VAL A 179 15.54 -3.35 38.91
CA VAL A 179 15.25 -4.79 39.01
C VAL A 179 15.88 -5.37 40.28
N PRO A 180 15.07 -5.75 41.29
CA PRO A 180 15.59 -6.24 42.57
C PRO A 180 16.33 -7.59 42.44
N PRO A 181 17.15 -7.98 43.43
CA PRO A 181 17.83 -9.28 43.42
C PRO A 181 16.84 -10.46 43.46
N ARG A 182 15.68 -10.29 44.11
CA ARG A 182 14.62 -11.32 44.22
C ARG A 182 13.62 -11.33 43.04
N TYR A 183 13.87 -10.61 41.95
CA TYR A 183 13.04 -10.69 40.73
C TYR A 183 13.09 -12.14 40.17
N PRO A 184 11.96 -12.76 39.75
CA PRO A 184 10.63 -12.18 39.55
C PRO A 184 9.69 -12.17 40.78
N ILE A 185 10.09 -12.70 41.94
CA ILE A 185 9.26 -12.74 43.16
C ILE A 185 9.07 -11.32 43.75
N ALA A 186 10.06 -10.44 43.56
CA ALA A 186 9.96 -9.02 43.89
C ALA A 186 9.79 -8.19 42.61
N SER A 187 8.77 -7.32 42.62
CA SER A 187 8.40 -6.45 41.50
C SER A 187 9.53 -5.52 41.04
N PRO A 188 9.71 -5.31 39.72
CA PRO A 188 10.54 -4.23 39.21
C PRO A 188 9.81 -2.89 39.38
N SER A 189 10.53 -1.78 39.41
CA SER A 189 9.96 -0.42 39.45
C SER A 189 10.64 0.51 38.45
N LEU A 190 9.90 1.49 37.95
CA LEU A 190 10.37 2.46 36.97
C LEU A 190 10.54 3.85 37.61
N ARG A 191 11.50 4.64 37.13
CA ARG A 191 11.52 6.09 37.30
C ARG A 191 11.74 6.80 35.98
N VAL A 192 11.12 7.96 35.84
CA VAL A 192 11.30 8.85 34.67
C VAL A 192 12.32 9.92 35.04
N GLU A 193 13.34 10.09 34.20
CA GLU A 193 14.46 11.02 34.41
C GLU A 193 14.44 12.24 33.47
N ASN A 194 13.55 12.28 32.46
CA ASN A 194 13.35 13.45 31.60
C ASN A 194 13.12 14.73 32.43
N LYS A 195 13.77 15.82 32.02
CA LYS A 195 13.62 17.14 32.65
C LYS A 195 12.43 17.92 32.09
N ASP A 196 12.02 17.58 30.88
CA ASP A 196 11.04 18.30 30.06
C ASP A 196 9.60 17.89 30.40
N ILE A 197 9.43 16.75 31.08
CA ILE A 197 8.14 16.26 31.58
C ILE A 197 7.87 16.84 32.98
N PRO A 198 6.79 17.61 33.20
CA PRO A 198 6.44 18.09 34.53
C PRO A 198 6.19 16.91 35.49
N ARG A 199 6.72 16.99 36.72
CA ARG A 199 6.78 15.85 37.66
C ARG A 199 5.43 15.15 37.93
N GLY A 200 4.31 15.86 37.82
CA GLY A 200 2.96 15.27 37.93
C GLY A 200 2.62 14.25 36.82
N PHE A 201 3.09 14.46 35.59
CA PHE A 201 2.92 13.50 34.49
C PHE A 201 3.97 12.37 34.56
N ALA A 202 5.20 12.69 34.98
CA ALA A 202 6.22 11.67 35.26
C ALA A 202 5.73 10.66 36.33
N ILE A 203 5.04 11.14 37.37
CA ILE A 203 4.41 10.28 38.39
C ILE A 203 3.24 9.46 37.82
N ASN A 204 2.47 9.98 36.85
CA ASN A 204 1.45 9.17 36.18
C ASN A 204 2.06 8.00 35.41
N VAL A 205 3.23 8.18 34.78
CA VAL A 205 3.97 7.11 34.09
C VAL A 205 4.63 6.13 35.08
N GLU A 206 5.19 6.61 36.20
CA GLU A 206 5.70 5.75 37.29
C GLU A 206 4.57 4.88 37.88
N ASN A 207 3.44 5.49 38.26
CA ASN A 207 2.26 4.79 38.80
C ASN A 207 1.62 3.83 37.78
N GLY A 208 1.53 4.23 36.51
CA GLY A 208 0.98 3.42 35.42
C GLY A 208 1.83 2.18 35.14
N PHE A 209 3.15 2.29 35.28
CA PHE A 209 4.04 1.12 35.23
C PHE A 209 3.79 0.16 36.42
N ASP A 210 3.70 0.69 37.64
CA ASP A 210 3.44 -0.14 38.82
C ASP A 210 2.06 -0.82 38.77
N GLN A 211 1.04 -0.16 38.18
CA GLN A 211 -0.25 -0.77 37.84
C GLN A 211 -0.09 -1.92 36.83
N LEU A 212 0.62 -1.70 35.71
CA LEU A 212 0.88 -2.73 34.70
C LEU A 212 1.64 -3.95 35.24
N VAL A 213 2.48 -3.77 36.26
CA VAL A 213 3.14 -4.87 36.98
C VAL A 213 2.12 -5.66 37.82
N ASN A 214 1.28 -4.99 38.60
CA ASN A 214 0.28 -5.63 39.46
C ASN A 214 -0.83 -6.33 38.66
N GLU A 215 -1.26 -5.79 37.52
CA GLU A 215 -2.21 -6.45 36.61
C GLU A 215 -1.64 -7.72 35.96
N LYS A 216 -0.31 -7.85 35.90
CA LYS A 216 0.39 -8.84 35.08
C LYS A 216 1.52 -9.52 35.84
N GLU A 217 1.20 -10.05 37.02
CA GLU A 217 2.12 -10.75 37.94
C GLU A 217 3.04 -11.79 37.28
N ASN A 218 2.64 -12.37 36.14
CA ASN A 218 3.38 -13.40 35.40
C ASN A 218 3.99 -12.90 34.06
N ALA A 219 3.99 -11.60 33.78
CA ALA A 219 4.58 -11.05 32.56
C ALA A 219 6.12 -10.97 32.62
N THR A 220 6.77 -11.04 31.45
CA THR A 220 8.21 -10.78 31.38
C THR A 220 8.50 -9.27 31.44
N LEU A 221 9.71 -8.92 31.89
CA LEU A 221 10.22 -7.54 31.91
C LEU A 221 10.10 -6.86 30.52
N LEU A 222 10.24 -7.62 29.44
CA LEU A 222 10.11 -7.14 28.06
C LEU A 222 8.64 -6.95 27.63
N ASP A 223 7.71 -7.74 28.15
CA ASP A 223 6.26 -7.57 27.92
C ASP A 223 5.67 -6.43 28.77
N LEU A 224 6.22 -6.19 29.96
CA LEU A 224 5.95 -4.99 30.77
C LEU A 224 6.42 -3.72 30.03
N MET A 225 7.63 -3.72 29.47
CA MET A 225 8.13 -2.62 28.64
C MET A 225 7.31 -2.39 27.36
N LYS A 226 6.86 -3.45 26.67
CA LYS A 226 5.91 -3.34 25.54
C LYS A 226 4.54 -2.81 25.97
N SER A 227 4.11 -3.12 27.18
CA SER A 227 2.85 -2.60 27.74
C SER A 227 2.97 -1.10 28.07
N LEU A 228 4.09 -0.68 28.66
CA LEU A 228 4.38 0.71 28.97
C LEU A 228 4.39 1.57 27.70
N ASP A 229 5.16 1.18 26.69
CA ASP A 229 5.26 1.84 25.37
C ASP A 229 3.87 2.05 24.74
N LYS A 230 3.04 0.98 24.70
CA LYS A 230 1.67 1.04 24.17
C LYS A 230 0.71 1.93 24.95
N HIS A 231 0.92 2.12 26.26
CA HIS A 231 0.03 2.91 27.13
C HIS A 231 0.66 4.27 27.53
N LEU A 232 1.79 4.65 26.92
CA LEU A 232 2.53 5.86 27.26
C LEU A 232 1.72 7.14 26.97
N GLU A 233 0.95 7.17 25.87
CA GLU A 233 0.02 8.26 25.56
C GLU A 233 -1.08 8.40 26.62
N GLU A 234 -1.64 7.28 27.09
CA GLU A 234 -2.69 7.25 28.12
C GLU A 234 -2.16 7.83 29.45
N PHE A 235 -0.97 7.41 29.88
CA PHE A 235 -0.35 7.90 31.12
C PHE A 235 0.08 9.38 31.06
N LEU A 236 0.49 9.87 29.88
CA LEU A 236 0.87 11.28 29.67
C LEU A 236 -0.34 12.20 29.45
N SER A 237 -1.45 11.70 28.90
CA SER A 237 -2.71 12.44 28.76
C SER A 237 -3.53 12.50 30.05
N ALA A 238 -3.28 11.58 30.99
CA ALA A 238 -3.93 11.57 32.31
C ALA A 238 -3.67 12.86 33.10
N GLN A 239 -4.67 13.26 33.90
CA GLN A 239 -4.63 14.50 34.68
C GLN A 239 -3.42 14.50 35.64
N LYS A 240 -2.68 15.62 35.70
CA LYS A 240 -1.43 15.74 36.48
C LYS A 240 -1.60 15.28 37.95
N ALA A 241 -0.70 14.42 38.44
CA ALA A 241 -0.68 14.06 39.86
C ALA A 241 -0.37 15.27 40.77
N GLU A 242 -0.94 15.30 41.97
CA GLU A 242 -0.73 16.36 42.96
C GLU A 242 0.64 16.23 43.64
N THR A 243 1.60 17.07 43.23
CA THR A 243 2.95 17.08 43.81
C THR A 243 3.04 18.05 45.01
N VAL A 244 3.07 17.52 46.23
CA VAL A 244 3.30 18.33 47.45
C VAL A 244 4.74 18.86 47.47
N LYS A 245 4.92 20.16 47.25
CA LYS A 245 6.23 20.83 47.26
C LYS A 245 6.71 21.11 48.69
N ILE A 246 7.32 20.12 49.34
CA ILE A 246 7.93 20.26 50.66
C ILE A 246 9.17 21.18 50.54
N VAL A 247 9.04 22.42 50.98
CA VAL A 247 10.17 23.37 51.09
C VAL A 247 10.85 23.15 52.44
N MET A 248 12.04 22.54 52.43
CA MET A 248 12.81 22.28 53.64
C MET A 248 13.56 23.55 54.07
N ASN A 249 12.97 24.31 54.99
CA ASN A 249 13.59 25.51 55.58
C ASN A 249 14.91 25.16 56.26
N LYS A 250 16.03 25.61 55.70
CA LYS A 250 17.34 25.58 56.38
C LYS A 250 17.38 26.71 57.40
N ASP A 251 17.33 26.35 58.67
CA ASP A 251 17.42 27.30 59.78
C ASP A 251 18.85 27.86 59.90
N THR A 252 19.00 29.18 59.71
CA THR A 252 20.27 29.90 59.74
C THR A 252 20.39 30.85 60.94
N ARG A 253 19.52 30.73 61.96
CA ARG A 253 19.41 31.63 63.12
C ARG A 253 20.61 31.63 64.10
N HIS A 254 21.76 31.10 63.71
CA HIS A 254 22.96 31.00 64.56
C HIS A 254 24.03 32.08 64.34
N LEU A 255 23.77 33.11 63.52
CA LEU A 255 24.68 34.24 63.33
C LEU A 255 24.01 35.59 63.68
N SER A 256 24.76 36.41 64.43
CA SER A 256 24.46 37.78 64.87
C SER A 256 23.23 38.01 65.79
N ILE A 257 23.52 38.42 67.02
CA ILE A 257 22.62 39.02 68.01
C ILE A 257 23.13 40.47 68.28
N PRO A 258 22.44 41.34 69.05
CA PRO A 258 21.36 42.26 68.64
C PRO A 258 21.76 43.76 68.66
N SER A 259 20.86 44.63 68.18
CA SER A 259 20.76 46.05 68.62
C SER A 259 19.33 46.60 68.55
N ARG A 260 18.56 46.35 69.62
CA ARG A 260 17.77 47.29 70.45
C ARG A 260 17.07 48.54 69.82
N GLU A 261 15.81 48.75 70.27
CA GLU A 261 15.00 50.01 70.39
C GLU A 261 13.77 50.20 69.45
N VAL A 262 12.60 50.74 69.86
CA VAL A 262 11.85 50.72 71.15
C VAL A 262 10.39 51.21 70.92
N GLN A 263 9.36 50.47 71.38
CA GLN A 263 7.95 50.90 71.70
C GLN A 263 7.07 51.60 70.60
N PRO A 264 5.75 51.87 70.82
CA PRO A 264 4.71 51.19 71.63
C PRO A 264 3.40 50.84 70.83
N VAL A 265 2.35 50.43 71.55
CA VAL A 265 1.07 49.85 71.08
C VAL A 265 -0.01 50.87 70.63
N VAL A 266 -0.78 50.52 69.60
CA VAL A 266 -2.18 50.96 69.34
C VAL A 266 -2.99 49.74 68.80
N PRO A 267 -4.26 49.50 69.21
CA PRO A 267 -5.02 48.30 68.82
C PRO A 267 -5.64 48.34 67.40
N PRO A 268 -6.02 47.18 66.82
CA PRO A 268 -6.53 47.10 65.44
C PRO A 268 -8.02 47.45 65.31
N PRO A 269 -8.42 48.25 64.29
CA PRO A 269 -9.82 48.39 63.90
C PRO A 269 -10.28 47.20 63.04
N GLN A 270 -11.59 46.91 63.07
CA GLN A 270 -12.23 45.94 62.17
C GLN A 270 -12.38 46.53 60.75
N PRO A 271 -12.26 45.74 59.68
CA PRO A 271 -12.61 46.19 58.33
C PRO A 271 -14.14 46.26 58.16
N GLU A 272 -14.69 47.46 58.11
CA GLU A 272 -16.11 47.71 57.87
C GLU A 272 -16.51 47.46 56.40
N SER A 273 -17.75 47.03 56.16
CA SER A 273 -18.19 46.53 54.85
C SER A 273 -18.60 47.64 53.88
N ALA A 274 -17.88 47.75 52.75
CA ALA A 274 -18.31 48.52 51.58
C ALA A 274 -18.69 47.56 50.43
N ILE A 275 -19.98 47.56 50.05
CA ILE A 275 -20.54 46.69 49.02
C ILE A 275 -20.03 47.11 47.63
N LYS A 276 -19.67 46.14 46.79
CA LYS A 276 -19.69 46.28 45.33
C LYS A 276 -20.62 45.26 44.71
N GLU A 277 -21.25 45.71 43.63
CA GLU A 277 -22.54 45.22 43.15
C GLU A 277 -22.41 44.00 42.23
N SER A 278 -23.44 43.17 42.17
CA SER A 278 -23.44 41.93 41.40
C SER A 278 -23.77 42.16 39.93
N GLU A 279 -22.75 42.06 39.05
CA GLU A 279 -23.03 41.87 37.62
C GLU A 279 -23.72 40.52 37.40
N GLN A 280 -24.97 40.55 36.94
CA GLN A 280 -25.76 39.36 36.67
C GLN A 280 -25.21 38.59 35.45
N PRO A 281 -25.19 37.24 35.48
CA PRO A 281 -24.84 36.47 34.31
C PRO A 281 -25.83 36.74 33.17
N LYS A 282 -25.30 37.10 32.00
CA LYS A 282 -26.08 37.52 30.83
C LYS A 282 -26.88 36.35 30.26
N VAL A 283 -28.15 36.22 30.68
CA VAL A 283 -29.03 35.11 30.32
C VAL A 283 -29.30 35.08 28.80
N THR A 284 -28.51 34.30 28.07
CA THR A 284 -28.91 33.78 26.76
C THR A 284 -30.12 32.86 26.94
N PRO A 285 -31.14 32.92 26.07
CA PRO A 285 -32.32 32.06 26.19
C PRO A 285 -31.90 30.59 26.08
N VAL A 286 -32.00 29.87 27.20
CA VAL A 286 -31.66 28.45 27.29
C VAL A 286 -32.67 27.68 26.44
N LYS A 287 -32.21 27.10 25.32
CA LYS A 287 -33.01 26.15 24.55
C LYS A 287 -33.41 24.99 25.49
N PRO A 288 -34.68 24.58 25.55
CA PRO A 288 -35.15 23.59 26.51
C PRO A 288 -34.37 22.27 26.33
N THR A 289 -33.66 21.86 27.37
CA THR A 289 -32.86 20.63 27.39
C THR A 289 -33.80 19.43 27.48
N VAL A 290 -34.07 18.79 26.34
CA VAL A 290 -34.92 17.59 26.26
C VAL A 290 -34.24 16.45 27.01
N SER A 291 -34.76 16.14 28.20
CA SER A 291 -34.24 15.07 29.07
C SER A 291 -34.78 13.71 28.65
N PHE A 292 -34.08 13.03 27.73
CA PHE A 292 -34.41 11.66 27.33
C PHE A 292 -34.33 10.68 28.50
N THR A 293 -35.25 9.71 28.52
CA THR A 293 -35.29 8.63 29.52
C THR A 293 -34.11 7.68 29.36
N GLU A 294 -33.83 6.88 30.39
CA GLU A 294 -32.76 5.88 30.36
C GLU A 294 -33.04 4.76 29.33
N SER A 295 -34.32 4.39 29.15
CA SER A 295 -34.73 3.40 28.15
C SER A 295 -34.45 3.88 26.73
N GLU A 296 -34.80 5.12 26.39
CA GLU A 296 -34.52 5.71 25.07
C GLU A 296 -33.01 5.81 24.81
N LYS A 297 -32.22 6.19 25.82
CA LYS A 297 -30.74 6.20 25.73
C LYS A 297 -30.17 4.80 25.51
N ALA A 298 -30.73 3.77 26.15
CA ALA A 298 -30.30 2.38 26.01
C ALA A 298 -30.75 1.72 24.69
N GLU A 299 -31.81 2.20 24.05
CA GLU A 299 -32.17 1.82 22.68
C GLU A 299 -31.28 2.54 21.65
N ALA A 300 -31.05 3.84 21.85
CA ALA A 300 -30.16 4.66 21.02
C ALA A 300 -28.74 4.07 20.99
N SER A 301 -28.14 3.74 22.14
CA SER A 301 -26.78 3.17 22.19
C SER A 301 -26.66 1.84 21.44
N LYS A 302 -27.66 0.95 21.54
CA LYS A 302 -27.73 -0.31 20.77
C LYS A 302 -27.85 -0.05 19.27
N LYS A 303 -28.71 0.88 18.85
CA LYS A 303 -28.87 1.25 17.43
C LYS A 303 -27.58 1.88 16.89
N ARG A 304 -26.93 2.75 17.67
CA ARG A 304 -25.61 3.33 17.38
C ARG A 304 -24.57 2.24 17.16
N GLU A 305 -24.42 1.28 18.06
CA GLU A 305 -23.45 0.18 17.92
C GLU A 305 -23.67 -0.62 16.63
N VAL A 306 -24.92 -0.99 16.34
CA VAL A 306 -25.26 -1.73 15.11
C VAL A 306 -24.94 -0.93 13.86
N GLU A 307 -25.31 0.36 13.82
CA GLU A 307 -25.03 1.21 12.65
C GLU A 307 -23.55 1.56 12.50
N THR A 308 -22.82 1.90 13.57
CA THR A 308 -21.37 2.15 13.49
C THR A 308 -20.63 0.89 13.10
N ARG A 309 -21.00 -0.29 13.60
CA ARG A 309 -20.40 -1.57 13.16
C ARG A 309 -20.67 -1.89 11.69
N GLN A 310 -21.87 -1.65 11.18
CA GLN A 310 -22.17 -1.79 9.75
C GLN A 310 -21.43 -0.76 8.89
N PHE A 311 -21.21 0.44 9.43
CA PHE A 311 -20.50 1.53 8.80
C PHE A 311 -19.00 1.25 8.69
N GLU A 312 -18.37 0.88 9.82
CA GLU A 312 -16.97 0.46 9.93
C GLU A 312 -16.65 -0.72 9.01
N ALA A 313 -17.53 -1.74 8.97
CA ALA A 313 -17.37 -2.90 8.09
C ALA A 313 -17.37 -2.57 6.58
N ARG A 314 -17.91 -1.41 6.18
CA ARG A 314 -17.96 -0.94 4.78
C ARG A 314 -16.87 0.09 4.46
N MET A 315 -16.68 1.09 5.33
CA MET A 315 -15.75 2.20 5.09
C MET A 315 -14.31 1.90 5.53
N GLY A 316 -14.11 1.04 6.53
CA GLY A 316 -12.79 0.71 7.10
C GLY A 316 -11.83 -0.03 6.18
N ARG A 317 -12.20 -0.27 4.91
CA ARG A 317 -11.35 -0.84 3.86
C ARG A 317 -10.95 0.19 2.80
N LEU A 318 -11.40 1.44 2.92
CA LEU A 318 -11.14 2.51 1.96
C LEU A 318 -9.92 3.34 2.38
N PRO A 319 -9.11 3.85 1.44
CA PRO A 319 -8.06 4.82 1.75
C PRO A 319 -8.68 6.11 2.35
N LEU A 320 -7.92 6.78 3.21
CA LEU A 320 -8.36 7.97 3.99
C LEU A 320 -9.45 7.69 5.05
N TYR A 321 -9.71 6.43 5.40
CA TYR A 321 -10.50 6.10 6.59
C TYR A 321 -9.64 6.25 7.88
N LYS A 322 -10.08 7.06 8.84
CA LYS A 322 -9.57 7.09 10.24
C LYS A 322 -10.76 7.12 11.22
N LYS A 323 -10.58 6.57 12.42
CA LYS A 323 -11.55 6.59 13.53
C LYS A 323 -10.88 7.22 14.76
N SER A 324 -11.54 8.16 15.43
CA SER A 324 -11.03 8.75 16.68
C SER A 324 -11.08 7.76 17.83
N SER A 325 -10.18 7.91 18.80
CA SER A 325 -10.13 7.15 20.06
C SER A 325 -11.46 7.22 20.81
N ASP A 326 -12.13 8.38 20.83
CA ASP A 326 -13.46 8.58 21.44
C ASP A 326 -14.57 7.72 20.81
N GLY A 327 -14.34 7.17 19.61
CA GLY A 327 -15.36 6.49 18.80
C GLY A 327 -16.52 7.38 18.35
N ILE A 328 -16.39 8.71 18.49
CA ILE A 328 -17.38 9.73 18.07
C ILE A 328 -17.09 10.23 16.66
N ALA A 329 -15.83 10.53 16.33
CA ALA A 329 -15.44 11.09 15.03
C ALA A 329 -14.85 10.04 14.07
N TYR A 330 -15.23 10.13 12.80
CA TYR A 330 -14.86 9.21 11.71
C TYR A 330 -14.44 10.02 10.47
N THR A 331 -13.15 10.03 10.14
CA THR A 331 -12.67 10.59 8.87
C THR A 331 -12.90 9.55 7.76
N ILE A 332 -13.53 9.97 6.67
CA ILE A 332 -13.91 9.08 5.55
C ILE A 332 -13.68 9.77 4.20
N PRO A 333 -13.33 9.01 3.14
CA PRO A 333 -13.29 9.54 1.77
C PRO A 333 -14.70 9.87 1.26
N ILE A 334 -14.81 10.90 0.40
CA ILE A 334 -16.05 11.27 -0.28
C ILE A 334 -15.86 11.50 -1.78
N GLU A 335 -16.81 10.99 -2.57
CA GLU A 335 -16.88 11.22 -4.02
C GLU A 335 -18.18 11.93 -4.40
N PRO A 336 -18.20 13.28 -4.43
CA PRO A 336 -19.36 14.03 -4.85
C PRO A 336 -19.72 13.74 -6.32
N ARG A 337 -20.92 13.23 -6.58
CA ARG A 337 -21.34 12.78 -7.94
C ARG A 337 -21.29 13.88 -9.00
N LYS A 338 -21.30 15.15 -8.59
CA LYS A 338 -21.18 16.33 -9.46
C LYS A 338 -20.02 17.24 -9.04
N ARG A 339 -18.78 16.72 -8.98
CA ARG A 339 -17.56 17.55 -8.76
C ARG A 339 -17.42 18.72 -9.74
N GLY A 340 -18.07 18.67 -10.92
CA GLY A 340 -18.15 19.81 -11.86
C GLY A 340 -18.84 21.04 -11.27
N ASP A 341 -19.99 20.84 -10.62
CA ASP A 341 -20.96 21.86 -10.17
C ASP A 341 -20.62 22.51 -8.82
N LEU A 342 -19.56 22.03 -8.13
CA LEU A 342 -19.11 22.54 -6.83
C LEU A 342 -18.35 23.88 -6.97
N PRO A 343 -18.50 24.81 -6.00
CA PRO A 343 -17.61 25.97 -5.86
C PRO A 343 -16.14 25.55 -5.80
N LEU A 344 -15.24 26.37 -6.35
CA LEU A 344 -13.81 26.09 -6.40
C LEU A 344 -13.22 25.76 -5.02
N SER A 345 -13.69 26.47 -3.99
CA SER A 345 -13.35 26.32 -2.57
C SER A 345 -13.50 24.87 -2.07
N ILE A 346 -14.58 24.17 -2.45
CA ILE A 346 -14.90 22.80 -1.99
C ILE A 346 -14.45 21.73 -3.00
N LYS A 347 -14.20 22.11 -4.25
CA LYS A 347 -13.95 21.18 -5.37
C LYS A 347 -12.75 20.24 -5.17
N ALA A 348 -11.82 20.61 -4.29
CA ALA A 348 -10.64 19.83 -3.92
C ALA A 348 -10.86 18.80 -2.79
N VAL A 349 -12.00 18.83 -2.08
CA VAL A 349 -12.26 17.96 -0.91
C VAL A 349 -12.30 16.49 -1.32
N LYS A 350 -11.48 15.68 -0.64
CA LYS A 350 -11.35 14.22 -0.83
C LYS A 350 -11.93 13.42 0.34
N SER A 351 -11.99 14.02 1.53
CA SER A 351 -12.39 13.39 2.79
C SER A 351 -13.17 14.36 3.67
N ILE A 352 -13.95 13.81 4.60
CA ILE A 352 -14.78 14.54 5.56
C ILE A 352 -14.72 13.85 6.92
N GLN A 353 -14.97 14.61 7.99
CA GLN A 353 -15.06 14.10 9.35
C GLN A 353 -16.54 14.01 9.75
N LEU A 354 -17.07 12.79 9.91
CA LEU A 354 -18.40 12.52 10.42
C LEU A 354 -18.36 12.39 11.95
N PHE A 355 -19.23 13.10 12.65
CA PHE A 355 -19.43 13.00 14.10
C PHE A 355 -20.74 12.27 14.39
N VAL A 356 -20.64 11.17 15.14
CA VAL A 356 -21.76 10.32 15.55
C VAL A 356 -21.88 10.39 17.08
N PRO A 357 -22.81 11.20 17.63
CA PRO A 357 -22.98 11.35 19.08
C PRO A 357 -23.21 10.02 19.81
N THR A 358 -22.86 9.96 21.10
CA THR A 358 -23.08 8.77 21.96
C THR A 358 -24.56 8.39 22.06
N ILE A 359 -25.45 9.36 21.97
CA ILE A 359 -26.92 9.20 21.99
C ILE A 359 -27.56 9.22 20.59
N TYR A 360 -26.81 8.97 19.52
CA TYR A 360 -27.38 8.78 18.17
C TYR A 360 -28.41 7.63 18.17
N PRO A 361 -29.62 7.78 17.58
CA PRO A 361 -30.08 8.87 16.72
C PRO A 361 -30.94 9.95 17.42
N LEU A 362 -30.97 10.01 18.76
CA LEU A 362 -31.69 11.05 19.50
C LEU A 362 -31.05 12.42 19.23
N GLU A 363 -29.71 12.47 19.28
CA GLU A 363 -28.93 13.55 18.68
C GLU A 363 -28.48 13.16 17.26
N PRO A 364 -28.67 14.04 16.25
CA PRO A 364 -28.29 13.78 14.86
C PRO A 364 -26.77 13.72 14.67
N CYS A 365 -26.33 12.95 13.67
CA CYS A 365 -24.94 13.02 13.21
C CYS A 365 -24.63 14.36 12.52
N ARG A 366 -23.37 14.82 12.62
CA ARG A 366 -22.87 16.08 12.02
C ARG A 366 -21.65 15.79 11.16
N ILE A 367 -21.26 16.73 10.29
CA ILE A 367 -20.04 16.64 9.49
C ILE A 367 -19.18 17.89 9.64
N LYS A 368 -17.88 17.75 9.36
CA LYS A 368 -16.95 18.83 9.01
C LYS A 368 -16.24 18.48 7.71
N LEU A 369 -16.02 19.45 6.82
CA LEU A 369 -15.22 19.26 5.61
C LEU A 369 -13.73 19.41 5.93
N GLU A 370 -12.90 18.48 5.45
CA GLU A 370 -11.47 18.48 5.75
C GLU A 370 -10.70 19.44 4.84
N GLY A 371 -9.90 20.33 5.43
CA GLY A 371 -9.00 21.25 4.72
C GLY A 371 -9.64 22.46 4.03
N VAL A 372 -10.89 22.83 4.34
CA VAL A 372 -11.60 23.95 3.69
C VAL A 372 -12.43 24.78 4.68
N ASP A 373 -11.86 25.90 5.17
CA ASP A 373 -12.55 26.88 6.04
C ASP A 373 -13.34 27.96 5.25
N ALA A 374 -14.07 27.53 4.22
CA ALA A 374 -14.83 28.41 3.32
C ALA A 374 -16.29 28.64 3.78
N PRO A 375 -16.95 29.77 3.44
CA PRO A 375 -18.34 30.00 3.80
C PRO A 375 -19.29 28.97 3.16
N GLU A 376 -18.99 28.49 1.96
CA GLU A 376 -19.76 27.44 1.28
C GLU A 376 -19.62 26.08 1.98
N ALA A 377 -18.48 25.81 2.63
CA ALA A 377 -18.29 24.59 3.43
C ALA A 377 -19.24 24.60 4.64
N LYS A 378 -19.33 25.73 5.33
CA LYS A 378 -20.27 25.95 6.45
C LYS A 378 -21.74 25.85 5.99
N SER A 379 -22.05 26.21 4.74
CA SER A 379 -23.36 25.95 4.13
C SER A 379 -23.65 24.45 3.97
N VAL A 380 -22.66 23.66 3.50
CA VAL A 380 -22.78 22.20 3.38
C VAL A 380 -22.97 21.54 4.74
N GLU A 381 -22.21 21.96 5.75
CA GLU A 381 -22.26 21.43 7.11
C GLU A 381 -23.62 21.73 7.79
N LYS A 382 -24.11 22.98 7.71
CA LYS A 382 -25.43 23.35 8.25
C LYS A 382 -26.56 22.61 7.53
N GLY A 383 -26.51 22.53 6.20
CA GLY A 383 -27.53 21.82 5.40
C GLY A 383 -27.55 20.31 5.63
N PHE A 384 -26.39 19.69 5.89
CA PHE A 384 -26.33 18.29 6.32
C PHE A 384 -26.95 18.10 7.71
N GLY A 385 -26.63 18.96 8.68
CA GLY A 385 -27.18 18.90 10.04
C GLY A 385 -28.72 19.00 10.04
N GLN A 386 -29.26 19.97 9.31
CA GLN A 386 -30.71 20.10 9.10
C GLN A 386 -31.31 18.82 8.50
N LYS A 387 -30.65 18.21 7.51
CA LYS A 387 -31.18 16.96 6.92
C LYS A 387 -31.08 15.76 7.87
N ALA A 388 -30.09 15.72 8.75
CA ALA A 388 -29.98 14.69 9.79
C ALA A 388 -31.06 14.85 10.87
N GLU A 389 -31.50 16.08 11.17
CA GLU A 389 -32.63 16.36 12.07
C GLU A 389 -33.99 15.96 11.46
N GLU A 390 -34.21 16.24 10.16
CA GLU A 390 -35.42 15.82 9.43
C GLU A 390 -35.51 14.29 9.25
N ALA A 391 -34.41 13.66 8.83
CA ALA A 391 -34.44 12.33 8.22
C ALA A 391 -33.97 11.20 9.17
N LYS A 392 -34.43 11.20 10.43
CA LYS A 392 -34.05 10.26 11.50
C LYS A 392 -34.27 8.76 11.22
N ALA A 393 -34.98 8.44 10.15
CA ALA A 393 -35.20 7.07 9.65
C ALA A 393 -34.08 6.57 8.71
N LEU A 394 -33.20 7.44 8.22
CA LEU A 394 -32.00 7.04 7.49
C LEU A 394 -30.94 6.49 8.45
N ASN A 395 -30.07 5.64 7.93
CA ASN A 395 -28.87 5.18 8.63
C ASN A 395 -27.65 6.03 8.26
N LEU A 396 -26.55 5.92 9.03
CA LEU A 396 -25.30 6.66 8.81
C LEU A 396 -24.81 6.62 7.35
N MET A 397 -24.85 5.43 6.73
CA MET A 397 -24.49 5.23 5.32
C MET A 397 -25.45 5.95 4.36
N GLY A 398 -26.75 6.03 4.68
CA GLY A 398 -27.75 6.81 3.94
C GLY A 398 -27.48 8.31 3.97
N HIS A 399 -27.11 8.87 5.13
CA HIS A 399 -26.74 10.28 5.24
C HIS A 399 -25.50 10.64 4.39
N ILE A 400 -24.48 9.79 4.37
CA ILE A 400 -23.29 10.01 3.52
C ILE A 400 -23.63 9.89 2.02
N ASN A 401 -24.47 8.91 1.65
CA ASN A 401 -24.95 8.80 0.27
C ASN A 401 -25.78 10.02 -0.16
N TYR A 402 -26.59 10.59 0.74
CA TYR A 402 -27.31 11.84 0.51
C TYR A 402 -26.33 13.01 0.31
N LEU A 403 -25.30 13.13 1.16
CA LEU A 403 -24.28 14.17 1.05
C LEU A 403 -23.51 14.08 -0.27
N ALA A 404 -23.00 12.90 -0.65
CA ALA A 404 -22.27 12.68 -1.89
C ALA A 404 -23.11 12.97 -3.17
N GLN A 405 -24.45 12.91 -3.06
CA GLN A 405 -25.36 13.32 -4.12
C GLN A 405 -25.62 14.84 -4.10
N ASN A 406 -25.90 15.41 -2.93
CA ASN A 406 -26.49 16.75 -2.79
C ASN A 406 -25.50 17.85 -2.39
N MET A 407 -24.21 17.57 -2.18
CA MET A 407 -23.17 18.56 -1.84
C MET A 407 -23.20 19.80 -2.76
N HIS A 408 -23.46 19.59 -4.06
CA HIS A 408 -23.57 20.65 -5.08
C HIS A 408 -24.80 21.56 -4.95
N VAL A 409 -25.82 21.14 -4.19
CA VAL A 409 -26.99 21.94 -3.81
C VAL A 409 -26.73 22.62 -2.48
N LEU A 410 -26.25 21.86 -1.47
CA LEU A 410 -25.99 22.38 -0.12
C LEU A 410 -24.94 23.50 -0.11
N ALA A 411 -23.94 23.43 -1.00
CA ALA A 411 -22.94 24.49 -1.21
C ALA A 411 -23.47 25.75 -1.92
N LYS A 412 -24.70 25.73 -2.44
CA LYS A 412 -25.36 26.86 -3.13
C LYS A 412 -26.50 27.47 -2.32
N THR A 413 -26.99 26.79 -1.28
CA THR A 413 -27.84 27.39 -0.26
C THR A 413 -27.06 28.49 0.46
N ALA A 414 -27.47 29.75 0.24
CA ALA A 414 -26.96 30.87 1.01
C ALA A 414 -27.30 30.67 2.50
N LEU A 415 -26.33 30.92 3.38
CA LEU A 415 -26.58 30.97 4.81
C LEU A 415 -27.46 32.18 5.11
N ASN A 416 -28.76 31.96 5.31
CA ASN A 416 -29.62 32.94 5.95
C ASN A 416 -29.02 33.28 7.32
N THR A 417 -28.44 34.48 7.41
CA THR A 417 -27.92 35.06 8.63
C THR A 417 -29.10 35.45 9.51
N GLU A 418 -29.28 34.77 10.63
CA GLU A 418 -30.16 35.27 11.68
C GLU A 418 -29.65 36.64 12.13
N PRO A 419 -30.52 37.66 12.26
CA PRO A 419 -30.08 39.02 12.54
C PRO A 419 -29.40 39.09 13.91
N LYS A 420 -28.16 39.59 13.92
CA LYS A 420 -27.36 39.81 15.13
C LYS A 420 -28.16 40.73 16.08
N PRO A 421 -28.46 40.33 17.32
CA PRO A 421 -29.32 41.10 18.21
C PRO A 421 -28.63 42.42 18.61
N THR A 422 -29.10 43.52 18.03
CA THR A 422 -28.64 44.87 18.34
C THR A 422 -29.20 45.32 19.68
N SER A 423 -28.39 45.98 20.50
CA SER A 423 -28.76 46.46 21.83
C SER A 423 -29.92 47.47 21.78
N VAL A 424 -30.96 47.23 22.58
CA VAL A 424 -32.12 48.12 22.69
C VAL A 424 -31.74 49.40 23.43
N VAL A 425 -31.64 50.51 22.69
CA VAL A 425 -31.77 51.86 23.24
C VAL A 425 -33.17 52.37 22.88
N ARG A 426 -33.90 52.91 23.87
CA ARG A 426 -35.25 53.44 23.70
C ARG A 426 -35.22 54.92 23.34
N THR A 427 -35.95 55.30 22.29
CA THR A 427 -36.59 56.62 22.12
C THR A 427 -37.77 56.48 21.13
N PRO A 428 -38.77 57.39 21.14
CA PRO A 428 -40.13 57.04 20.70
C PRO A 428 -40.47 57.35 19.23
N SER A 429 -41.47 56.61 18.74
CA SER A 429 -42.37 56.93 17.61
C SER A 429 -43.12 58.27 17.83
N PRO A 430 -43.79 58.91 16.84
CA PRO A 430 -44.44 58.30 15.66
C PRO A 430 -44.37 59.13 14.34
N VAL A 431 -45.31 58.88 13.42
CA VAL A 431 -45.67 59.61 12.16
C VAL A 431 -44.83 59.24 10.91
N VAL A 432 -45.38 58.92 9.71
CA VAL A 432 -46.67 58.31 9.29
C VAL A 432 -46.60 57.86 7.79
N GLU A 433 -47.65 57.20 7.27
CA GLU A 433 -48.03 57.02 5.84
C GLU A 433 -47.30 56.07 4.84
N GLU A 434 -48.04 55.00 4.48
CA GLU A 434 -48.43 54.51 3.14
C GLU A 434 -47.46 54.29 1.94
N GLN A 435 -47.27 53.00 1.62
CA GLN A 435 -47.55 52.33 0.34
C GLN A 435 -47.58 53.13 -1.00
N LYS A 436 -46.76 52.70 -2.00
CA LYS A 436 -47.31 52.06 -3.22
C LYS A 436 -46.31 51.31 -4.12
N ASP A 437 -46.90 50.27 -4.70
CA ASP A 437 -46.44 49.12 -5.47
C ASP A 437 -46.23 49.42 -6.99
N VAL A 438 -45.89 48.37 -7.75
CA VAL A 438 -46.07 48.16 -9.22
C VAL A 438 -44.90 48.43 -10.21
N LYS A 439 -44.47 47.30 -10.80
CA LYS A 439 -43.71 47.02 -12.04
C LYS A 439 -43.99 47.92 -13.27
N GLY A 440 -43.14 47.88 -14.33
CA GLY A 440 -43.60 48.42 -15.64
C GLY A 440 -42.85 48.28 -16.99
N LYS A 441 -41.64 47.70 -17.09
CA LYS A 441 -40.87 47.39 -18.34
C LYS A 441 -41.52 47.58 -19.74
N SER A 442 -40.93 48.45 -20.58
CA SER A 442 -40.75 48.29 -22.05
C SER A 442 -39.58 49.22 -22.51
N VAL A 443 -38.66 48.97 -23.45
CA VAL A 443 -38.42 48.03 -24.59
C VAL A 443 -38.65 48.64 -25.98
N SER A 444 -37.55 49.04 -26.62
CA SER A 444 -37.29 49.20 -28.08
C SER A 444 -35.86 49.76 -28.29
N THR A 445 -35.20 49.79 -29.47
CA THR A 445 -34.96 48.79 -30.56
C THR A 445 -34.06 49.48 -31.62
N ASP A 446 -32.94 48.98 -32.16
CA ASP A 446 -31.92 47.97 -31.78
C ASP A 446 -30.54 48.52 -32.28
N GLU A 447 -29.56 47.92 -32.98
CA GLU A 447 -29.25 46.59 -33.55
C GLU A 447 -27.71 46.47 -33.87
N THR A 448 -27.29 45.55 -34.74
CA THR A 448 -25.94 45.33 -35.35
C THR A 448 -24.67 45.26 -34.46
N GLU A 449 -24.32 44.02 -34.07
CA GLU A 449 -23.15 43.24 -34.56
C GLU A 449 -21.72 43.88 -34.70
N GLU A 450 -20.57 43.21 -34.46
CA GLU A 450 -20.22 41.94 -33.79
C GLU A 450 -18.65 41.77 -33.70
N LYS A 451 -18.15 40.83 -32.86
CA LYS A 451 -16.88 40.03 -32.93
C LYS A 451 -15.63 40.32 -32.06
N SER A 452 -15.03 39.18 -31.66
CA SER A 452 -13.63 38.88 -31.26
C SER A 452 -13.01 39.55 -30.03
N HIS A 453 -12.90 38.78 -28.94
CA HIS A 453 -12.09 39.06 -27.76
C HIS A 453 -10.88 38.09 -27.69
N ILE A 454 -9.66 38.60 -27.89
CA ILE A 454 -8.40 37.91 -27.54
C ILE A 454 -7.39 38.95 -27.02
N GLN A 455 -7.18 38.99 -25.70
CA GLN A 455 -5.97 39.54 -25.07
C GLN A 455 -5.68 38.64 -23.84
N TYR A 456 -4.62 37.83 -23.85
CA TYR A 456 -3.22 38.15 -23.52
C TYR A 456 -3.00 38.42 -22.03
N ILE A 457 -2.55 37.39 -21.30
CA ILE A 457 -2.07 37.46 -19.91
C ILE A 457 -0.54 37.39 -19.94
N ALA A 458 0.13 38.23 -19.16
CA ALA A 458 1.60 38.34 -19.18
C ALA A 458 2.33 37.11 -18.60
N ARG A 459 3.59 36.93 -19.00
CA ARG A 459 4.45 35.81 -18.61
C ARG A 459 5.26 36.15 -17.34
N PRO A 460 5.31 35.29 -16.31
CA PRO A 460 6.16 35.50 -15.14
C PRO A 460 7.68 35.52 -15.47
N PRO A 461 8.50 36.27 -14.71
CA PRO A 461 9.88 36.62 -15.10
C PRO A 461 10.95 35.64 -14.56
N GLU A 462 10.81 34.33 -14.82
CA GLU A 462 11.81 33.31 -14.40
C GLU A 462 12.39 32.47 -15.55
N TRP A 463 11.98 32.72 -16.81
CA TRP A 463 12.44 31.98 -17.99
C TRP A 463 13.14 32.87 -19.02
N THR A 464 14.35 33.31 -18.65
CA THR A 464 15.35 33.91 -19.54
C THR A 464 16.67 33.13 -19.40
N ILE A 465 16.81 32.07 -20.20
CA ILE A 465 18.13 31.52 -20.55
C ILE A 465 18.51 32.20 -21.86
N VAL A 466 19.68 32.83 -21.89
CA VAL A 466 20.32 33.31 -23.12
C VAL A 466 21.66 32.58 -23.24
N ASN A 467 21.79 31.76 -24.28
CA ASN A 467 23.10 31.27 -24.72
C ASN A 467 23.61 32.23 -25.78
N ALA A 468 24.87 32.66 -25.67
CA ALA A 468 25.73 32.98 -26.82
C ALA A 468 27.20 33.05 -26.38
N GLU A 469 27.95 32.02 -26.78
CA GLU A 469 29.36 31.99 -27.23
C GLU A 469 30.51 32.82 -26.60
N ASP A 470 31.65 32.11 -26.46
CA ASP A 470 33.07 32.50 -26.59
C ASP A 470 33.76 33.48 -25.60
N ALA A 471 34.59 32.92 -24.70
CA ALA A 471 36.05 33.18 -24.62
C ALA A 471 36.82 32.24 -23.65
N GLU A 472 37.88 31.62 -24.19
CA GLU A 472 39.23 31.34 -23.61
C GLU A 472 39.48 30.99 -22.12
N TYR A 473 39.96 29.75 -21.93
CA TYR A 473 41.22 29.34 -21.25
C TYR A 473 41.53 29.58 -19.75
N SER A 474 42.39 28.68 -19.25
CA SER A 474 43.22 28.70 -18.02
C SER A 474 42.65 28.18 -16.68
N ASP A 475 43.28 27.08 -16.28
CA ASP A 475 43.49 26.50 -14.96
C ASP A 475 43.96 27.48 -13.86
N SER A 476 43.54 27.24 -12.60
CA SER A 476 44.35 27.36 -11.36
C SER A 476 43.57 26.86 -10.11
N GLU A 477 44.25 26.19 -9.18
CA GLU A 477 43.69 25.71 -7.90
C GLU A 477 44.02 26.61 -6.69
N SER A 478 43.15 26.62 -5.66
CA SER A 478 43.53 26.79 -4.24
C SER A 478 42.35 26.32 -3.35
N MET A 479 42.49 25.41 -2.38
CA MET A 479 43.43 25.31 -1.24
C MET A 479 43.11 26.29 -0.10
N TYR A 480 42.54 25.76 0.99
CA TYR A 480 42.78 26.26 2.36
C TYR A 480 42.82 25.05 3.32
N SER A 481 44.02 24.68 3.74
CA SER A 481 44.26 23.75 4.84
C SER A 481 44.44 24.52 6.16
N TYR A 482 44.42 23.79 7.28
CA TYR A 482 45.22 24.14 8.44
C TYR A 482 45.98 22.89 8.90
N ASP A 483 47.15 23.08 9.49
CA ASP A 483 48.30 22.18 9.35
C ASP A 483 48.99 21.83 10.70
N SER A 484 50.00 20.94 10.61
CA SER A 484 50.96 20.49 11.64
C SER A 484 50.38 19.46 12.63
N GLY A 485 51.08 18.41 13.05
CA GLY A 485 52.49 17.97 12.93
C GLY A 485 52.79 17.09 14.18
N ASP A 486 53.76 16.20 14.29
CA ASP A 486 54.98 15.83 13.52
C ASP A 486 55.29 14.32 13.79
N GLU A 487 56.41 13.78 13.31
CA GLU A 487 56.64 12.33 13.05
C GLU A 487 57.41 11.53 14.15
N SER A 488 57.72 10.24 13.89
CA SER A 488 58.32 9.26 14.86
C SER A 488 58.18 7.78 14.43
N GLU A 489 59.21 7.15 13.85
CA GLU A 489 59.26 5.69 13.55
C GLU A 489 59.74 4.84 14.75
N THR A 490 59.25 3.59 14.90
CA THR A 490 60.06 2.35 15.15
C THR A 490 59.23 1.05 15.14
N ASP A 491 59.58 0.16 14.20
CA ASP A 491 59.80 -1.32 14.26
C ASP A 491 58.94 -2.35 15.09
N GLU A 492 59.10 -3.61 14.66
CA GLU A 492 58.76 -4.94 15.25
C GLU A 492 57.35 -5.27 15.81
N GLY A 493 56.62 -6.09 15.05
CA GLY A 493 56.29 -7.47 15.48
C GLY A 493 55.32 -7.71 16.65
N GLY A 494 54.00 -7.62 16.41
CA GLY A 494 52.96 -8.06 17.35
C GLY A 494 51.85 -8.91 16.70
N VAL A 495 51.44 -10.01 17.34
CA VAL A 495 50.40 -10.91 16.82
C VAL A 495 49.00 -10.36 17.11
N GLY A 496 48.30 -9.90 16.07
CA GLY A 496 46.92 -9.42 16.18
C GLY A 496 45.91 -10.54 16.41
N VAL A 497 45.11 -10.43 17.46
CA VAL A 497 43.92 -11.26 17.69
C VAL A 497 42.70 -10.54 17.10
N GLU A 498 41.94 -11.22 16.24
CA GLU A 498 40.79 -10.63 15.54
C GLU A 498 39.63 -10.32 16.50
N HIS A 499 39.35 -9.02 16.70
CA HIS A 499 38.05 -8.53 17.17
C HIS A 499 37.81 -7.06 16.75
N GLU A 500 37.51 -6.84 15.47
CA GLU A 500 36.88 -5.57 15.06
C GLU A 500 35.39 -5.58 15.42
N PRO A 501 34.87 -4.56 16.12
CA PRO A 501 33.44 -4.30 16.18
C PRO A 501 33.01 -3.60 14.88
N GLU A 502 32.41 -4.35 13.95
CA GLU A 502 31.84 -3.79 12.71
C GLU A 502 30.78 -2.72 13.03
N ASN A 503 31.16 -1.44 12.98
CA ASN A 503 30.21 -0.35 12.82
C ASN A 503 29.64 -0.44 11.39
N PRO A 504 28.32 -0.65 11.19
CA PRO A 504 27.76 -0.88 9.87
C PRO A 504 27.74 0.43 9.06
N THR A 505 28.81 0.67 8.31
CA THR A 505 28.79 1.68 7.25
C THR A 505 27.71 1.30 6.23
N PRO A 506 26.86 2.24 5.78
CA PRO A 506 25.77 1.92 4.87
C PRO A 506 26.35 1.45 3.53
N ASN A 507 25.82 0.32 3.02
CA ASN A 507 26.21 -0.26 1.74
C ASN A 507 26.19 0.84 0.64
N PRO A 508 27.29 1.08 -0.09
CA PRO A 508 27.30 2.11 -1.13
C PRO A 508 26.28 1.77 -2.21
N GLU A 509 25.45 2.76 -2.56
CA GLU A 509 24.30 2.59 -3.48
C GLU A 509 24.74 2.53 -4.95
N ARG A 510 25.57 1.54 -5.27
CA ARG A 510 26.11 1.26 -6.60
C ARG A 510 25.56 -0.05 -7.18
N GLY A 511 25.65 -0.21 -8.50
CA GLY A 511 25.20 -1.40 -9.21
C GLY A 511 23.68 -1.47 -9.35
N THR A 512 23.12 -2.68 -9.24
CA THR A 512 21.68 -2.96 -9.37
C THR A 512 21.08 -3.40 -8.03
N ALA A 513 20.22 -2.58 -7.43
CA ALA A 513 19.51 -2.94 -6.20
C ALA A 513 18.44 -4.01 -6.45
N ILE A 514 18.33 -4.95 -5.52
CA ILE A 514 17.24 -5.93 -5.42
C ILE A 514 16.24 -5.41 -4.39
N SER A 515 14.97 -5.32 -4.76
CA SER A 515 13.90 -4.89 -3.86
C SER A 515 12.70 -5.83 -3.92
N PHE A 516 11.97 -5.92 -2.81
CA PHE A 516 10.75 -6.72 -2.65
C PHE A 516 9.54 -5.82 -2.37
N PRO A 517 8.99 -5.11 -3.39
CA PRO A 517 7.80 -4.29 -3.19
C PRO A 517 6.64 -5.15 -2.69
N PHE A 518 5.95 -4.64 -1.67
CA PHE A 518 4.86 -5.33 -0.98
C PHE A 518 5.28 -6.62 -0.28
N ILE A 519 6.53 -6.73 0.19
CA ILE A 519 6.92 -7.80 1.11
C ILE A 519 6.05 -7.76 2.37
N GLU A 520 5.53 -8.91 2.78
CA GLU A 520 4.79 -9.07 4.03
C GLU A 520 5.70 -9.77 5.05
N LEU A 521 5.77 -9.23 6.28
CA LEU A 521 6.57 -9.77 7.38
C LEU A 521 5.71 -9.85 8.65
N TYR A 522 5.55 -11.06 9.20
CA TYR A 522 4.79 -11.31 10.43
C TYR A 522 5.60 -12.18 11.39
N GLY A 523 5.82 -11.73 12.63
CA GLY A 523 6.65 -12.45 13.61
C GLY A 523 8.16 -12.39 13.33
N ILE A 524 8.58 -11.58 12.36
CA ILE A 524 9.96 -11.39 11.90
C ILE A 524 10.39 -9.96 12.25
N GLU A 525 11.61 -9.81 12.75
CA GLU A 525 12.24 -8.53 13.11
C GLU A 525 13.09 -8.00 11.96
N LEU A 526 14.00 -8.84 11.46
CA LEU A 526 14.83 -8.62 10.27
C LEU A 526 14.75 -9.86 9.36
N LEU A 527 14.85 -9.66 8.06
CA LEU A 527 15.00 -10.73 7.06
C LEU A 527 16.20 -10.43 6.16
N GLU A 528 17.17 -11.33 6.08
CA GLU A 528 18.29 -11.24 5.13
C GLU A 528 18.22 -12.35 4.07
N VAL A 529 18.88 -12.15 2.92
CA VAL A 529 19.11 -13.19 1.90
C VAL A 529 20.54 -13.69 2.03
N THR A 530 20.71 -14.88 2.62
CA THR A 530 22.03 -15.47 2.91
C THR A 530 22.65 -16.20 1.73
N THR A 531 21.83 -16.69 0.81
CA THR A 531 22.29 -17.29 -0.45
C THR A 531 21.34 -16.92 -1.57
N LEU A 532 21.82 -16.03 -2.44
CA LEU A 532 21.08 -15.53 -3.58
C LEU A 532 21.33 -16.41 -4.82
N ASN A 533 20.25 -16.74 -5.53
CA ASN A 533 20.28 -17.42 -6.82
C ASN A 533 19.54 -16.54 -7.84
N ILE A 534 20.12 -16.32 -9.03
CA ILE A 534 19.57 -15.43 -10.07
C ILE A 534 19.76 -16.00 -11.48
N THR A 535 18.98 -15.48 -12.42
CA THR A 535 19.27 -15.58 -13.86
C THR A 535 19.87 -14.27 -14.35
N VAL A 536 20.93 -14.35 -15.15
CA VAL A 536 21.56 -13.20 -15.81
C VAL A 536 21.53 -13.39 -17.33
N LYS A 537 21.41 -12.29 -18.06
CA LYS A 537 21.52 -12.22 -19.53
C LYS A 537 22.90 -11.66 -19.89
N CYS A 538 23.64 -12.32 -20.77
CA CYS A 538 24.90 -11.79 -21.28
C CYS A 538 24.67 -10.49 -22.07
N SER A 539 25.47 -9.46 -21.82
CA SER A 539 25.36 -8.16 -22.52
C SER A 539 25.56 -8.25 -24.03
N ARG A 540 26.45 -9.16 -24.49
CA ARG A 540 26.81 -9.31 -25.90
C ARG A 540 25.79 -10.13 -26.70
N CYS A 541 25.51 -11.36 -26.29
CA CYS A 541 24.67 -12.29 -27.05
C CYS A 541 23.25 -12.52 -26.46
N ARG A 542 22.90 -11.85 -25.36
CA ARG A 542 21.60 -11.95 -24.64
C ARG A 542 21.27 -13.33 -24.06
N GLU A 543 22.20 -14.29 -24.10
CA GLU A 543 21.99 -15.63 -23.56
C GLU A 543 21.76 -15.63 -22.06
N ILE A 544 20.78 -16.42 -21.60
CA ILE A 544 20.42 -16.55 -20.19
C ILE A 544 21.31 -17.60 -19.53
N THR A 545 21.90 -17.26 -18.38
CA THR A 545 22.72 -18.16 -17.54
C THR A 545 22.19 -18.15 -16.10
N GLU A 546 22.11 -19.31 -15.46
CA GLU A 546 21.68 -19.46 -14.07
C GLU A 546 22.88 -19.36 -13.12
N ILE A 547 22.95 -18.29 -12.32
CA ILE A 547 24.01 -18.08 -11.33
C ILE A 547 23.47 -18.50 -9.96
N LYS A 548 24.13 -19.49 -9.34
CA LYS A 548 23.72 -20.05 -8.04
C LYS A 548 24.83 -19.89 -6.99
N GLY A 549 24.42 -19.78 -5.72
CA GLY A 549 25.33 -19.76 -4.57
C GLY A 549 25.97 -18.40 -4.29
N LEU A 550 25.36 -17.28 -4.69
CA LEU A 550 25.91 -15.95 -4.41
C LEU A 550 25.80 -15.63 -2.91
N LYS A 551 26.95 -15.35 -2.29
CA LYS A 551 27.09 -14.91 -0.90
C LYS A 551 27.52 -13.44 -0.87
N THR A 552 27.25 -12.77 0.25
CA THR A 552 27.70 -11.39 0.47
C THR A 552 29.21 -11.25 0.35
N GLY A 553 29.69 -10.23 -0.37
CA GLY A 553 31.10 -9.90 -0.54
C GLY A 553 31.87 -10.82 -1.50
N VAL A 554 31.33 -11.99 -1.84
CA VAL A 554 31.99 -12.96 -2.72
C VAL A 554 31.71 -12.62 -4.19
N GLN A 555 32.75 -12.20 -4.90
CA GLN A 555 32.75 -12.07 -6.36
C GLN A 555 32.72 -13.46 -7.01
N LYS A 556 31.78 -13.70 -7.93
CA LYS A 556 31.66 -14.93 -8.70
C LYS A 556 31.74 -14.61 -10.20
N THR A 557 32.58 -15.36 -10.92
CA THR A 557 32.76 -15.23 -12.36
C THR A 557 32.32 -16.52 -13.05
N GLU A 558 31.44 -16.41 -14.04
CA GLU A 558 31.02 -17.52 -14.93
C GLU A 558 31.18 -17.11 -16.39
N THR A 559 31.37 -18.07 -17.31
CA THR A 559 31.54 -17.79 -18.74
C THR A 559 30.26 -17.99 -19.55
N CYS A 560 29.95 -17.05 -20.44
CA CYS A 560 28.75 -17.16 -21.27
C CYS A 560 28.86 -18.29 -22.30
N ARG A 561 27.95 -19.26 -22.22
CA ARG A 561 27.92 -20.47 -23.07
C ARG A 561 27.92 -20.23 -24.59
N LYS A 562 27.42 -19.07 -25.06
CA LYS A 562 27.35 -18.73 -26.49
C LYS A 562 28.47 -17.82 -27.03
N CYS A 563 29.20 -17.11 -26.17
CA CYS A 563 30.19 -16.12 -26.63
C CYS A 563 31.43 -15.99 -25.74
N ALA A 564 31.68 -16.99 -24.87
CA ALA A 564 32.80 -17.10 -23.94
C ALA A 564 33.05 -15.89 -23.01
N THR A 565 32.18 -14.89 -23.04
CA THR A 565 32.36 -13.62 -22.33
C THR A 565 32.18 -13.84 -20.83
N ALA A 566 33.14 -13.36 -20.04
CA ALA A 566 33.07 -13.40 -18.59
C ALA A 566 31.86 -12.58 -18.08
N LEU A 567 31.09 -13.21 -17.20
CA LEU A 567 29.96 -12.63 -16.49
C LEU A 567 30.39 -12.56 -15.02
N VAL A 568 30.63 -11.36 -14.51
CA VAL A 568 31.09 -11.12 -13.14
C VAL A 568 29.90 -10.63 -12.32
N ILE A 569 29.70 -11.25 -11.16
CA ILE A 569 28.62 -10.91 -10.23
C ILE A 569 29.21 -10.85 -8.81
N CYS A 570 29.10 -9.72 -8.14
CA CYS A 570 29.27 -9.62 -6.69
C CYS A 570 27.94 -9.23 -6.05
N TYR A 571 27.59 -9.88 -4.93
CA TYR A 571 26.37 -9.59 -4.17
C TYR A 571 26.71 -8.93 -2.84
N ARG A 572 25.98 -7.87 -2.48
CA ARG A 572 26.06 -7.19 -1.17
C ARG A 572 24.65 -7.20 -0.57
N ARG A 573 24.45 -7.79 0.61
CA ARG A 573 23.13 -7.91 1.26
C ARG A 573 22.80 -6.65 2.07
N ASP A 574 21.53 -6.27 2.08
CA ASP A 574 20.94 -5.36 3.06
C ASP A 574 19.95 -6.15 3.94
N PHE A 575 19.66 -5.67 5.15
CA PHE A 575 18.59 -6.22 5.98
C PHE A 575 17.22 -5.66 5.55
N VAL A 576 16.27 -6.56 5.30
CA VAL A 576 14.88 -6.23 4.95
C VAL A 576 14.04 -6.17 6.22
N HIS A 577 13.26 -5.10 6.38
CA HIS A 577 12.32 -4.90 7.49
C HIS A 577 11.13 -4.03 7.02
N ALA A 578 10.14 -3.80 7.88
CA ALA A 578 8.88 -3.13 7.49
C ALA A 578 9.07 -1.75 6.81
N SER A 579 10.12 -1.01 7.18
CA SER A 579 10.49 0.29 6.60
C SER A 579 11.60 0.24 5.53
N ASN A 580 12.25 -0.90 5.31
CA ASN A 580 13.23 -1.08 4.23
C ASN A 580 12.95 -2.36 3.43
N VAL A 581 12.48 -2.19 2.20
CA VAL A 581 12.16 -3.29 1.27
C VAL A 581 13.30 -3.67 0.32
N ARG A 582 14.52 -3.14 0.53
CA ARG A 582 15.72 -3.46 -0.26
C ARG A 582 16.48 -4.62 0.37
N ALA A 583 16.77 -5.63 -0.43
CA ALA A 583 17.48 -6.85 -0.03
C ALA A 583 19.00 -6.81 -0.31
N GLY A 584 19.47 -5.71 -0.90
CA GLY A 584 20.87 -5.46 -1.21
C GLY A 584 21.09 -5.07 -2.67
N PHE A 585 22.33 -5.24 -3.13
CA PHE A 585 22.85 -4.77 -4.40
C PHE A 585 23.63 -5.87 -5.15
N LEU A 586 23.58 -5.82 -6.48
CA LEU A 586 24.36 -6.61 -7.41
C LEU A 586 25.30 -5.71 -8.19
N ASP A 587 26.61 -5.87 -7.96
CA ASP A 587 27.65 -5.29 -8.80
C ASP A 587 27.87 -6.28 -9.96
N LEU A 588 27.55 -5.87 -11.19
CA LEU A 588 27.46 -6.75 -12.38
C LEU A 588 28.37 -6.25 -13.51
N GLU A 589 29.14 -7.15 -14.11
CA GLU A 589 29.93 -6.89 -15.33
C GLU A 589 29.67 -7.97 -16.38
N GLY A 590 29.66 -7.58 -17.66
CA GLY A 590 29.37 -8.50 -18.78
C GLY A 590 27.94 -9.05 -18.84
N CYS A 591 27.11 -8.84 -17.82
CA CYS A 591 25.75 -9.35 -17.72
C CYS A 591 24.74 -8.34 -17.12
N VAL A 592 23.44 -8.65 -17.27
CA VAL A 592 22.33 -7.92 -16.66
C VAL A 592 21.39 -8.93 -15.99
N VAL A 593 20.97 -8.68 -14.76
CA VAL A 593 20.02 -9.57 -14.05
C VAL A 593 18.67 -9.62 -14.74
N SER A 594 18.04 -10.80 -14.76
CA SER A 594 16.75 -11.03 -15.44
C SER A 594 15.64 -11.46 -14.49
N ASP A 595 15.90 -12.39 -13.57
CA ASP A 595 14.95 -12.84 -12.56
C ASP A 595 15.66 -13.49 -11.37
N MET A 596 15.01 -13.53 -10.21
CA MET A 596 15.49 -14.21 -9.00
C MET A 596 14.97 -15.65 -8.95
N LEU A 597 15.87 -16.60 -8.69
CA LEU A 597 15.58 -18.02 -8.52
C LEU A 597 15.29 -18.32 -7.04
N PRO A 598 14.76 -19.51 -6.69
CA PRO A 598 14.58 -19.92 -5.29
C PRO A 598 15.87 -19.70 -4.50
N SER A 599 15.79 -18.85 -3.48
CA SER A 599 16.94 -18.33 -2.74
C SER A 599 16.73 -18.55 -1.25
N THR A 600 17.82 -18.48 -0.48
CA THR A 600 17.81 -18.81 0.95
C THR A 600 17.80 -17.54 1.79
N PHE A 601 16.87 -17.48 2.73
CA PHE A 601 16.58 -16.35 3.59
C PHE A 601 16.77 -16.73 5.06
N THR A 602 17.26 -15.80 5.87
CA THR A 602 17.37 -15.96 7.32
C THR A 602 16.50 -14.90 8.01
N PRO A 603 15.37 -15.30 8.63
CA PRO A 603 14.58 -14.41 9.48
C PRO A 603 15.08 -14.41 10.93
N THR A 604 15.08 -13.22 11.54
CA THR A 604 15.24 -13.01 12.99
C THR A 604 13.86 -12.94 13.64
N CYS A 605 13.65 -13.66 14.75
CA CYS A 605 12.33 -13.77 15.37
C CYS A 605 11.97 -12.56 16.26
N SER A 606 10.88 -11.84 15.96
CA SER A 606 10.45 -10.66 16.73
C SER A 606 9.95 -10.91 18.16
N THR A 607 9.98 -12.16 18.62
CA THR A 607 9.58 -12.55 19.99
C THR A 607 10.78 -12.69 20.93
N CYS A 608 11.92 -13.19 20.44
CA CYS A 608 13.11 -13.48 21.25
C CYS A 608 14.43 -12.98 20.63
N SER A 609 14.36 -12.39 19.43
CA SER A 609 15.48 -11.94 18.58
C SER A 609 16.50 -13.04 18.23
N THR A 610 16.12 -14.33 18.37
CA THR A 610 16.91 -15.46 17.86
C THR A 610 16.86 -15.47 16.32
N ILE A 611 18.05 -15.51 15.71
CA ILE A 611 18.25 -15.66 14.27
C ILE A 611 17.95 -17.12 13.86
N TYR A 612 17.23 -17.35 12.76
CA TYR A 612 16.98 -18.72 12.30
C TYR A 612 18.28 -19.43 11.88
N PRO A 613 18.56 -20.66 12.34
CA PRO A 613 19.85 -21.31 12.10
C PRO A 613 20.06 -21.71 10.64
N SER A 614 21.34 -21.78 10.26
CA SER A 614 21.82 -22.35 8.99
C SER A 614 21.18 -23.72 8.70
N PRO A 615 20.77 -24.02 7.46
CA PRO A 615 21.02 -23.26 6.22
C PRO A 615 20.13 -22.03 6.00
N GLY A 616 19.18 -21.73 6.89
CA GLY A 616 18.11 -20.77 6.61
C GLY A 616 16.90 -21.43 5.93
N ILE A 617 16.05 -20.62 5.29
CA ILE A 617 14.77 -21.03 4.70
C ILE A 617 14.75 -20.68 3.22
N ILE A 618 14.50 -21.66 2.35
CA ILE A 618 14.37 -21.43 0.90
C ILE A 618 12.96 -20.89 0.59
N SER A 619 12.87 -19.85 -0.24
CA SER A 619 11.60 -19.27 -0.70
C SER A 619 11.70 -18.76 -2.15
N ILE A 620 10.56 -18.51 -2.79
CA ILE A 620 10.42 -18.05 -4.19
C ILE A 620 9.36 -16.93 -4.30
N ARG A 621 9.45 -16.11 -5.35
CA ARG A 621 8.44 -15.07 -5.65
C ARG A 621 7.04 -15.68 -5.73
N GLY A 622 6.10 -15.07 -5.00
CA GLY A 622 4.69 -15.44 -4.97
C GLY A 622 4.35 -16.55 -3.97
N GLU A 623 5.32 -17.09 -3.24
CA GLU A 623 5.08 -18.02 -2.13
C GLU A 623 5.00 -17.26 -0.79
N THR A 624 4.12 -17.72 0.10
CA THR A 624 4.04 -17.26 1.49
C THR A 624 4.61 -18.35 2.39
N THR A 625 5.85 -18.13 2.86
CA THR A 625 6.61 -19.10 3.63
C THR A 625 6.34 -18.93 5.12
N THR A 626 5.77 -19.96 5.75
CA THR A 626 5.48 -20.00 7.20
C THR A 626 6.46 -20.94 7.91
N ASN A 627 6.95 -20.57 9.10
CA ASN A 627 7.81 -21.44 9.92
C ASN A 627 7.64 -21.13 11.42
N VAL A 628 8.47 -21.76 12.26
CA VAL A 628 8.42 -21.63 13.72
C VAL A 628 9.82 -21.34 14.24
N CYS A 629 9.94 -20.37 15.16
CA CYS A 629 11.20 -20.11 15.86
C CYS A 629 11.56 -21.32 16.75
N ARG A 630 12.79 -21.84 16.60
CA ARG A 630 13.28 -23.01 17.35
C ARG A 630 13.54 -22.73 18.83
N GLU A 631 13.59 -21.46 19.22
CA GLU A 631 13.80 -21.01 20.61
C GLU A 631 12.47 -20.89 21.36
N CYS A 632 11.65 -19.89 21.00
CA CYS A 632 10.43 -19.52 21.73
C CYS A 632 9.13 -20.04 21.10
N HIS A 633 9.21 -20.92 20.10
CA HIS A 633 8.08 -21.57 19.43
C HIS A 633 6.97 -20.60 18.94
N SER A 634 7.33 -19.36 18.60
CA SER A 634 6.44 -18.43 17.89
C SER A 634 6.39 -18.80 16.41
N LYS A 635 5.21 -18.65 15.81
CA LYS A 635 5.05 -18.75 14.35
C LYS A 635 5.49 -17.43 13.73
N PHE A 636 6.20 -17.53 12.62
CA PHE A 636 6.54 -16.38 11.78
C PHE A 636 6.27 -16.71 10.31
N THR A 637 6.06 -15.66 9.51
CA THR A 637 5.64 -15.76 8.11
C THR A 637 6.24 -14.61 7.33
N PHE A 638 6.73 -14.90 6.11
CA PHE A 638 6.98 -13.88 5.11
C PHE A 638 6.36 -14.24 3.76
N SER A 639 6.01 -13.23 2.97
CA SER A 639 5.59 -13.38 1.58
C SER A 639 6.35 -12.40 0.70
N ILE A 640 6.75 -12.84 -0.50
CA ILE A 640 7.47 -12.00 -1.48
C ILE A 640 6.64 -11.93 -2.77
N PRO A 641 5.60 -11.07 -2.84
CA PRO A 641 4.66 -11.06 -3.97
C PRO A 641 5.32 -10.55 -5.25
N THR A 642 6.20 -9.54 -5.16
CA THR A 642 6.92 -8.98 -6.31
C THR A 642 8.40 -8.78 -6.01
N ILE A 643 9.20 -8.79 -7.06
CA ILE A 643 10.64 -8.52 -7.03
C ILE A 643 10.93 -7.48 -8.10
N LYS A 644 11.70 -6.44 -7.78
CA LYS A 644 12.16 -5.41 -8.73
C LYS A 644 13.66 -5.24 -8.63
N PHE A 645 14.29 -5.23 -9.80
CA PHE A 645 15.69 -4.84 -9.98
C PHE A 645 15.74 -3.38 -10.42
N LEU A 646 16.53 -2.56 -9.74
CA LEU A 646 16.68 -1.13 -10.02
C LEU A 646 18.17 -0.85 -10.26
N GLN A 647 18.53 -0.51 -11.49
CA GLN A 647 19.91 -0.12 -11.84
C GLN A 647 20.15 1.32 -11.35
N ILE A 648 21.04 1.49 -10.37
CA ILE A 648 21.34 2.78 -9.73
C ILE A 648 22.60 3.38 -10.33
N SER A 649 23.67 2.59 -10.44
CA SER A 649 24.87 2.96 -11.20
C SER A 649 25.28 1.84 -12.16
N SER A 650 25.98 2.24 -13.23
CA SER A 650 26.60 1.32 -14.16
C SER A 650 28.10 1.29 -13.89
N SER A 651 28.58 0.25 -13.20
CA SER A 651 30.01 0.01 -12.97
C SER A 651 30.79 -0.33 -14.25
N ALA A 652 30.13 -0.37 -15.41
CA ALA A 652 30.80 -0.51 -16.69
C ALA A 652 31.60 0.76 -17.03
N THR A 653 32.90 0.58 -17.29
CA THR A 653 33.74 1.57 -17.96
C THR A 653 33.11 2.01 -19.30
N PRO A 654 33.43 3.21 -19.83
CA PRO A 654 32.68 3.87 -20.91
C PRO A 654 32.79 3.25 -22.32
N HIS A 655 33.06 1.94 -22.40
CA HIS A 655 33.12 1.16 -23.64
C HIS A 655 32.00 0.12 -23.73
N ASN A 656 30.75 0.58 -23.66
CA ASN A 656 29.63 0.00 -24.43
C ASN A 656 28.39 0.92 -24.37
N ILE A 657 28.36 1.95 -25.22
CA ILE A 657 27.10 2.62 -25.54
C ILE A 657 26.28 1.64 -26.39
N LEU A 658 25.48 0.81 -25.73
CA LEU A 658 24.28 0.26 -26.37
C LEU A 658 23.48 1.47 -26.88
N PRO A 659 23.19 1.58 -28.19
CA PRO A 659 22.54 2.75 -28.72
C PRO A 659 21.17 2.90 -28.07
N ARG A 660 21.00 3.95 -27.26
CA ARG A 660 19.67 4.41 -26.83
C ARG A 660 18.84 4.50 -28.10
N LYS A 661 17.77 3.70 -28.24
CA LYS A 661 16.87 3.76 -29.40
C LYS A 661 16.51 5.24 -29.60
N LYS A 662 16.96 5.85 -30.70
CA LYS A 662 16.60 7.24 -31.03
C LYS A 662 15.08 7.27 -31.06
N LYS A 663 14.47 7.97 -30.08
CA LYS A 663 13.02 8.10 -29.99
C LYS A 663 12.55 8.70 -31.30
N GLU A 664 11.81 7.93 -32.09
CA GLU A 664 11.44 8.26 -33.46
C GLU A 664 10.65 9.58 -33.48
N THR A 665 11.31 10.67 -33.88
CA THR A 665 10.73 12.02 -33.94
C THR A 665 9.91 12.16 -35.22
N LEU A 666 8.74 11.51 -35.23
CA LEU A 666 7.80 11.45 -36.37
C LEU A 666 7.27 12.81 -36.86
N GLY A 667 7.63 13.93 -36.21
CA GLY A 667 7.22 15.29 -36.59
C GLY A 667 5.73 15.63 -36.39
N ILE A 668 4.93 14.67 -35.91
CA ILE A 668 3.46 14.81 -35.77
C ILE A 668 3.05 15.47 -34.46
N VAL A 669 2.10 16.41 -34.53
CA VAL A 669 1.55 17.12 -33.38
C VAL A 669 0.13 16.62 -33.09
N PRO A 670 -0.18 16.13 -31.87
CA PRO A 670 -1.53 15.73 -31.52
C PRO A 670 -2.53 16.88 -31.73
N GLY A 671 -3.57 16.62 -32.52
CA GLY A 671 -4.55 17.61 -32.98
C GLY A 671 -4.50 17.86 -34.49
N THR A 672 -3.37 17.67 -35.17
CA THR A 672 -3.27 17.80 -36.63
C THR A 672 -3.59 16.48 -37.35
N SER A 673 -3.96 16.53 -38.62
CA SER A 673 -4.03 15.33 -39.46
C SER A 673 -2.62 14.80 -39.79
N LEU A 674 -2.52 13.48 -39.99
CA LEU A 674 -1.30 12.86 -40.51
C LEU A 674 -1.10 13.26 -41.99
N PRO A 675 0.13 13.15 -42.53
CA PRO A 675 0.36 13.24 -43.97
C PRO A 675 -0.60 12.35 -44.76
N LYS A 676 -1.32 12.93 -45.74
CA LYS A 676 -2.38 12.26 -46.52
C LYS A 676 -3.47 11.60 -45.65
N ASN A 677 -3.74 12.16 -44.48
CA ASN A 677 -4.64 11.62 -43.45
C ASN A 677 -4.32 10.16 -43.06
N GLY A 678 -3.04 9.76 -43.14
CA GLY A 678 -2.58 8.41 -42.83
C GLY A 678 -2.63 7.41 -44.00
N LEU A 679 -3.12 7.80 -45.17
CA LEU A 679 -3.27 6.91 -46.33
C LEU A 679 -1.93 6.52 -46.97
N CYS A 680 -1.76 5.24 -47.29
CA CYS A 680 -0.68 4.72 -48.14
C CYS A 680 -1.21 4.15 -49.47
N ARG A 681 -0.28 3.80 -50.38
CA ARG A 681 -0.60 3.17 -51.68
C ARG A 681 -1.38 1.85 -51.51
N HIS A 682 -1.05 1.07 -50.48
CA HIS A 682 -1.62 -0.26 -50.26
C HIS A 682 -3.03 -0.22 -49.65
N TYR A 683 -3.31 0.74 -48.78
CA TYR A 683 -4.59 0.88 -48.08
C TYR A 683 -5.14 2.30 -48.22
N GLY A 684 -5.47 2.69 -49.46
CA GLY A 684 -6.15 3.95 -49.81
C GLY A 684 -7.58 4.13 -49.25
N LYS A 685 -7.91 3.47 -48.13
CA LYS A 685 -9.16 3.55 -47.35
C LYS A 685 -8.91 3.52 -45.82
N SER A 686 -7.65 3.44 -45.38
CA SER A 686 -7.23 3.36 -43.96
C SER A 686 -6.65 4.70 -43.51
N TYR A 687 -7.38 5.42 -42.66
CA TYR A 687 -6.98 6.72 -42.10
C TYR A 687 -6.29 6.53 -40.75
N ARG A 688 -5.24 5.70 -40.73
CA ARG A 688 -4.47 5.34 -39.53
C ARG A 688 -3.10 4.79 -39.89
N TRP A 689 -2.12 5.07 -39.05
CA TRP A 689 -0.82 4.37 -39.01
C TRP A 689 -0.78 3.41 -37.82
N PHE A 690 0.15 2.46 -37.84
CA PHE A 690 0.31 1.42 -36.82
C PHE A 690 1.70 1.49 -36.19
N ARG A 691 1.80 1.22 -34.89
CA ARG A 691 3.09 0.97 -34.22
C ARG A 691 3.25 -0.54 -34.02
N PHE A 692 4.19 -1.13 -34.76
CA PHE A 692 4.43 -2.58 -34.79
C PHE A 692 5.22 -3.02 -33.56
N SER A 693 4.90 -4.20 -32.99
CA SER A 693 5.52 -4.65 -31.73
C SER A 693 6.94 -5.20 -31.90
N CYS A 694 7.25 -5.74 -33.07
CA CYS A 694 8.59 -6.26 -33.42
C CYS A 694 9.67 -5.16 -33.46
N CYS A 695 9.39 -4.02 -34.09
CA CYS A 695 10.37 -2.93 -34.29
C CYS A 695 10.10 -1.64 -33.50
N GLU A 696 8.89 -1.44 -32.96
CA GLU A 696 8.38 -0.20 -32.34
C GLU A 696 8.27 1.04 -33.24
N LYS A 697 8.73 0.95 -34.50
CA LYS A 697 8.57 1.95 -35.57
C LYS A 697 7.11 2.10 -36.03
N VAL A 698 6.80 3.18 -36.76
CA VAL A 698 5.46 3.50 -37.24
C VAL A 698 5.33 3.44 -38.77
N TYR A 699 4.42 2.58 -39.24
CA TYR A 699 4.12 2.41 -40.66
C TYR A 699 2.63 2.48 -40.94
N ALA A 700 2.27 2.90 -42.16
CA ALA A 700 0.88 3.06 -42.57
C ALA A 700 0.09 1.74 -42.70
N CYS A 701 0.80 0.64 -42.94
CA CYS A 701 0.26 -0.72 -42.98
C CYS A 701 1.38 -1.77 -42.86
N ASP A 702 0.97 -3.03 -42.72
CA ASP A 702 1.78 -4.24 -42.86
C ASP A 702 2.74 -4.18 -44.06
N LYS A 703 2.24 -3.97 -45.27
CA LYS A 703 3.07 -3.95 -46.48
C LYS A 703 4.12 -2.83 -46.51
N CYS A 704 3.80 -1.67 -45.92
CA CYS A 704 4.77 -0.58 -45.81
C CYS A 704 5.84 -0.82 -44.72
N HIS A 705 5.58 -1.73 -43.78
CA HIS A 705 6.59 -2.22 -42.84
C HIS A 705 7.49 -3.24 -43.55
N ASP A 706 6.90 -4.25 -44.18
CA ASP A 706 7.63 -5.37 -44.81
C ASP A 706 8.48 -4.93 -46.04
N GLU A 707 8.16 -3.80 -46.66
CA GLU A 707 8.99 -3.13 -47.69
C GLU A 707 10.24 -2.42 -47.12
N THR A 708 10.36 -2.29 -45.79
CA THR A 708 11.37 -1.44 -45.13
C THR A 708 12.12 -2.11 -43.97
N GLU A 709 11.58 -3.19 -43.39
CA GLU A 709 12.20 -3.97 -42.33
C GLU A 709 12.56 -5.37 -42.84
N GLU A 710 13.75 -5.86 -42.52
CA GLU A 710 14.23 -7.19 -42.91
C GLU A 710 13.58 -8.35 -42.11
N HIS A 711 12.41 -8.11 -41.51
CA HIS A 711 11.67 -9.10 -40.71
C HIS A 711 10.16 -8.99 -40.93
N VAL A 712 9.47 -10.12 -40.75
CA VAL A 712 8.00 -10.20 -40.84
C VAL A 712 7.36 -9.28 -39.78
N ASN A 713 6.21 -8.66 -40.12
CA ASN A 713 5.44 -7.87 -39.18
C ASN A 713 4.78 -8.72 -38.07
N GLU A 714 4.66 -8.14 -36.87
CA GLU A 714 3.81 -8.64 -35.79
C GLU A 714 2.53 -7.80 -35.66
N TRP A 715 1.46 -8.37 -35.08
CA TRP A 715 0.19 -7.66 -34.93
C TRP A 715 0.28 -6.40 -34.05
N ALA A 716 0.20 -5.23 -34.69
CA ALA A 716 0.27 -3.93 -34.05
C ALA A 716 -0.87 -3.69 -33.03
N LYS A 717 -0.52 -3.66 -31.74
CA LYS A 717 -1.45 -3.39 -30.62
C LYS A 717 -1.85 -1.91 -30.49
N ARG A 718 -1.14 -1.00 -31.18
CA ARG A 718 -1.32 0.46 -31.11
C ARG A 718 -1.45 1.06 -32.51
N MET A 719 -2.25 2.12 -32.62
CA MET A 719 -2.44 2.87 -33.86
C MET A 719 -2.41 4.38 -33.60
N ILE A 720 -2.12 5.15 -34.64
CA ILE A 720 -2.13 6.61 -34.66
C ILE A 720 -3.21 7.07 -35.64
N CYS A 721 -4.11 7.93 -35.20
CA CYS A 721 -5.25 8.38 -36.00
C CYS A 721 -4.82 9.34 -37.13
N GLY A 722 -5.29 9.08 -38.35
CA GLY A 722 -5.08 9.94 -39.52
C GLY A 722 -5.62 11.36 -39.41
N TRP A 723 -6.62 11.58 -38.56
CA TRP A 723 -7.35 12.86 -38.44
C TRP A 723 -6.81 13.79 -37.35
N CYS A 724 -6.24 13.24 -36.27
CA CYS A 724 -5.80 14.02 -35.10
C CYS A 724 -4.42 13.61 -34.56
N SER A 725 -3.67 12.77 -35.28
CA SER A 725 -2.31 12.31 -34.95
C SER A 725 -2.14 11.71 -33.54
N ARG A 726 -3.24 11.35 -32.86
CA ARG A 726 -3.23 10.81 -31.50
C ARG A 726 -2.96 9.31 -31.53
N GLU A 727 -1.93 8.87 -30.81
CA GLU A 727 -1.65 7.46 -30.57
C GLU A 727 -2.61 6.88 -29.52
N GLY A 728 -3.05 5.64 -29.74
CA GLY A 728 -3.90 4.87 -28.82
C GLY A 728 -3.88 3.38 -29.14
N ASN A 729 -4.67 2.59 -28.40
CA ASN A 729 -4.84 1.16 -28.67
C ASN A 729 -5.51 0.95 -30.04
N TYR A 730 -5.21 -0.17 -30.69
CA TYR A 730 -5.85 -0.57 -31.95
C TYR A 730 -7.38 -0.57 -31.82
N ARG A 731 -8.08 0.17 -32.69
CA ARG A 731 -9.52 0.07 -32.92
C ARG A 731 -9.81 -0.08 -34.42
N PRO A 732 -10.81 -0.89 -34.82
CA PRO A 732 -11.11 -1.13 -36.23
C PRO A 732 -11.94 -0.02 -36.89
N GLU A 733 -12.87 0.64 -36.17
CA GLU A 733 -13.83 1.57 -36.79
C GLU A 733 -13.50 3.06 -36.58
N ASP A 734 -13.21 3.45 -35.34
CA ASP A 734 -13.20 4.84 -34.87
C ASP A 734 -11.91 5.22 -34.12
N CYS A 735 -11.64 6.52 -34.03
CA CYS A 735 -10.64 7.06 -33.12
C CYS A 735 -11.26 7.38 -31.74
N ALA A 736 -10.77 6.73 -30.68
CA ALA A 736 -11.15 7.04 -29.30
C ALA A 736 -10.83 8.49 -28.85
N GLY A 737 -10.06 9.26 -29.63
CA GLY A 737 -9.67 10.64 -29.32
C GLY A 737 -10.53 11.72 -29.98
N CYS A 738 -11.06 11.49 -31.18
CA CYS A 738 -11.84 12.47 -31.94
C CYS A 738 -13.18 11.94 -32.51
N GLY A 739 -13.51 10.66 -32.29
CA GLY A 739 -14.71 9.99 -32.81
C GLY A 739 -14.69 9.69 -34.32
N GLU A 740 -13.81 10.32 -35.09
CA GLU A 740 -13.78 10.18 -36.54
C GLU A 740 -13.32 8.78 -37.00
N ARG A 741 -13.87 8.32 -38.13
CA ARG A 741 -13.69 6.96 -38.62
C ARG A 741 -12.32 6.75 -39.25
N VAL A 742 -11.68 5.64 -38.87
CA VAL A 742 -10.36 5.24 -39.39
C VAL A 742 -10.42 4.32 -40.60
N ILE A 743 -11.62 3.87 -41.02
CA ILE A 743 -11.82 3.10 -42.26
C ILE A 743 -13.01 3.65 -43.08
N SER A 744 -12.80 3.84 -44.38
CA SER A 744 -13.86 4.22 -45.33
C SER A 744 -14.78 3.04 -45.67
N ARG A 745 -16.10 3.19 -45.48
CA ARG A 745 -17.11 2.21 -45.91
C ARG A 745 -17.09 2.02 -47.44
N ARG A 746 -17.42 0.81 -47.93
CA ARG A 746 -17.69 0.60 -49.37
C ARG A 746 -18.89 1.47 -49.80
N ARG A 747 -18.78 2.14 -50.95
CA ARG A 747 -19.95 2.74 -51.63
C ARG A 747 -20.78 1.62 -52.28
N GLY A 748 -21.72 1.04 -51.56
CA GLY A 748 -22.64 0.03 -52.08
C GLY A 748 -23.81 -0.25 -51.13
N GLY A 749 -25.03 -0.38 -51.67
CA GLY A 749 -26.23 -0.78 -50.92
C GLY A 749 -27.22 0.35 -50.63
N ALA A 750 -26.90 1.25 -49.69
CA ALA A 750 -27.91 2.01 -48.94
C ALA A 750 -27.85 3.55 -49.07
N SER A 751 -27.52 4.09 -50.25
CA SER A 751 -27.23 5.54 -50.41
C SER A 751 -28.37 6.43 -50.90
N PHE A 752 -29.54 5.89 -51.26
CA PHE A 752 -30.63 6.63 -51.92
C PHE A 752 -32.02 6.49 -51.28
N TRP A 753 -32.15 5.66 -50.24
CA TRP A 753 -33.36 5.54 -49.42
C TRP A 753 -33.11 6.22 -48.08
N GLU A 754 -34.05 7.02 -47.59
CA GLU A 754 -34.06 7.35 -46.16
C GLU A 754 -34.55 6.15 -45.35
N GLY A 755 -33.82 5.82 -44.28
CA GLY A 755 -34.04 4.62 -43.48
C GLY A 755 -35.47 4.56 -42.92
N GLY A 756 -36.20 3.50 -43.26
CA GLY A 756 -37.50 3.17 -42.66
C GLY A 756 -38.72 3.95 -43.17
N LYS A 757 -38.59 4.94 -44.08
CA LYS A 757 -39.74 5.74 -44.56
C LYS A 757 -39.87 5.86 -46.09
N GLY A 758 -39.38 4.87 -46.84
CA GLY A 758 -39.78 4.57 -48.23
C GLY A 758 -39.53 5.65 -49.30
N THR A 759 -38.99 6.80 -48.91
CA THR A 759 -38.89 7.99 -49.75
C THR A 759 -37.45 8.14 -50.24
N ARG A 760 -37.28 8.53 -51.51
CA ARG A 760 -35.97 8.64 -52.16
C ARG A 760 -35.46 10.06 -52.13
N ASP A 761 -34.29 10.25 -51.53
CA ASP A 761 -33.68 11.57 -51.37
C ASP A 761 -33.27 12.14 -52.73
N LYS A 762 -33.98 13.20 -53.13
CA LYS A 762 -33.77 13.89 -54.40
C LYS A 762 -32.42 14.58 -54.51
N THR A 763 -31.76 14.95 -53.42
CA THR A 763 -30.42 15.55 -53.47
C THR A 763 -29.40 14.51 -53.94
N LYS A 764 -29.40 13.33 -53.30
CA LYS A 764 -28.45 12.23 -53.51
C LYS A 764 -28.67 11.42 -54.79
N MET A 765 -29.86 11.43 -55.39
CA MET A 765 -30.12 10.79 -56.70
C MET A 765 -29.30 11.44 -57.84
N SER A 766 -28.85 10.61 -58.79
CA SER A 766 -28.09 11.06 -59.98
C SER A 766 -28.85 12.11 -60.80
N ARG A 767 -28.14 13.12 -61.32
CA ARG A 767 -28.72 14.12 -62.25
C ARG A 767 -29.31 13.49 -63.53
N LYS A 768 -28.86 12.29 -63.91
CA LYS A 768 -29.36 11.51 -65.07
C LYS A 768 -30.57 10.62 -64.74
N ASP A 769 -31.00 10.49 -63.47
CA ASP A 769 -32.17 9.68 -63.12
C ASP A 769 -33.48 10.44 -63.43
N LYS A 770 -34.26 9.93 -64.39
CA LYS A 770 -35.56 10.47 -64.80
C LYS A 770 -36.56 10.62 -63.62
N ARG A 771 -36.38 9.86 -62.53
CA ARG A 771 -37.26 9.90 -61.34
C ARG A 771 -36.94 11.07 -60.39
N LYS A 772 -35.77 11.70 -60.47
CA LYS A 772 -35.37 12.84 -59.60
C LYS A 772 -36.32 14.03 -59.74
N TYR A 773 -36.73 14.35 -60.98
CA TYR A 773 -37.50 15.55 -61.30
C TYR A 773 -39.03 15.34 -61.29
N ARG A 774 -39.53 14.10 -61.24
CA ARG A 774 -40.97 13.83 -61.14
C ARG A 774 -41.49 14.32 -59.78
N ARG A 775 -42.59 15.07 -59.74
CA ARG A 775 -43.25 15.46 -58.48
C ARG A 775 -43.90 14.21 -57.85
N VAL A 776 -43.80 14.08 -56.53
CA VAL A 776 -44.60 13.13 -55.74
C VAL A 776 -45.73 13.95 -55.13
N GLY A 777 -46.95 13.40 -55.10
CA GLY A 777 -48.13 14.09 -54.56
C GLY A 777 -48.02 14.37 -53.07
N GLY A 778 -48.73 15.41 -52.60
CA GLY A 778 -48.74 15.82 -51.19
C GLY A 778 -49.75 15.06 -50.33
N GLY A 779 -49.71 15.36 -49.03
CA GLY A 779 -50.46 14.67 -47.97
C GLY A 779 -49.53 13.76 -47.14
N THR A 780 -49.58 13.74 -45.81
CA THR A 780 -50.58 14.31 -44.88
C THR A 780 -49.95 15.14 -43.76
N VAL A 781 -50.77 16.03 -43.19
CA VAL A 781 -50.43 16.88 -42.02
C VAL A 781 -50.48 16.05 -40.74
N LYS A 782 -49.56 16.29 -39.80
CA LYS A 782 -49.64 15.74 -38.43
C LYS A 782 -50.78 16.42 -37.65
N LYS A 783 -51.61 15.63 -36.97
CA LYS A 783 -52.33 16.14 -35.79
C LYS A 783 -51.38 16.25 -34.59
N THR A 784 -51.80 17.06 -33.62
CA THR A 784 -51.36 17.04 -32.21
C THR A 784 -51.45 15.63 -31.62
#